data_AF-A0A2N2ZH00-F1
#
_entry.id   AF-A0A2N2ZH00-F1
#
_cell.length_a   1.000
_cell.length_b   1.000
_cell.length_c   1.000
_cell.angle_alpha   90.00
_cell.angle_beta   90.00
_cell.angle_gamma   90.00
#
_symmetry.space_group_name_H-M   'P 1'
#
loop_
_entity.id
_entity.type
_entity.pdbx_description
1 polymer ?
#
loop_
_entity_poly.entity_id
_entity_poly.type
_entity_poly.pdbx_seq_one_letter_code
_entity_poly.pdbx_strand_id
1 'polypeptide(L)'
;MKRLSSFFLALFLLLAVTACKKDPPPVLNVSSPNIDVQNSQGTGTVSITANAAWVTTLTGTWFSISPSSGSGDAVITITAQNNLTSSDRSASIIITTGQEGKPNYLRKLVTVRQSASQLSLDVNSITFEKDAGSKIVKVTANTPWSVSIPSESTWLSVNPKTGSSSTDLVFSATANTGSDRTSRVVVSYGDTLRAIDFLQKRAANSAPSITVLSYPSNNSQSISRLTQCRWIASTDADLDNITYTLEVSDNSSFLGTDGKFLKSYNAASEISYTIPELLKENTRYYWRVTASDSYEAKSVSSVFNFVTGTLGGYIEGEFRVALNNSKGTYPNEIIFLGDGYTVADYVDGGKFDTDVQAGMDAFFNVEPYKSYKGYFKIYKVAAYSQDSGVTQLDKNIIKETAFSTVFKGGSSMESDSRKIYEYAAKVPGMEDTYTYDDNSSTFSPPRGKLENVMVILMVNQDRYAGTCWSWSTGQAIAICPVSTSTSAGTNYRNIINHEAGGHGFGRLADEYVTTANKDKTIPEADKTNLITWQKYGLYPNVDLTSDMLTIRWKHFSGREGYSAVGAFEGGYYYTYGVWKPETSSCMVFNEPYYNAPSRENMVKRIIRTAAGVRVNEYVSGILTPIPNDPYSFDTFIANDVQKSRSGAAMLFTKSVNPFTFVPLAPPVMLKVNN
;
A
#
# COMPACT_ATOMS: atom_id res chain seq x y z
N MET A 1 41.80 83.92 10.76
CA MET A 1 43.14 84.57 10.91
C MET A 1 44.15 83.46 11.15
N LYS A 2 45.32 83.33 10.50
CA LYS A 2 46.04 84.06 9.41
C LYS A 2 46.42 82.99 8.33
N ARG A 3 46.51 83.23 6.99
CA ARG A 3 47.39 84.14 6.20
C ARG A 3 48.89 83.78 6.34
N LEU A 4 49.76 83.67 5.30
CA LEU A 4 49.65 84.01 3.85
C LEU A 4 50.87 83.48 2.99
N SER A 5 50.76 83.47 1.64
CA SER A 5 51.79 83.89 0.62
C SER A 5 53.12 83.11 0.37
N SER A 6 53.85 83.26 -0.77
CA SER A 6 53.56 83.74 -2.17
C SER A 6 54.78 83.65 -3.14
N PHE A 7 54.51 83.62 -4.47
CA PHE A 7 55.29 84.24 -5.61
C PHE A 7 56.66 83.61 -6.02
N PHE A 8 57.32 83.79 -7.19
CA PHE A 8 57.12 84.39 -8.56
C PHE A 8 58.31 83.95 -9.50
N LEU A 9 58.46 84.19 -10.83
CA LEU A 9 57.55 84.41 -11.99
C LEU A 9 58.35 84.57 -13.34
N ALA A 10 58.11 83.72 -14.36
CA ALA A 10 58.38 83.92 -15.83
C ALA A 10 59.87 84.13 -16.31
N LEU A 11 60.26 84.28 -17.60
CA LEU A 11 59.54 84.51 -18.89
C LEU A 11 60.38 84.14 -20.17
N PHE A 12 59.79 83.42 -21.15
CA PHE A 12 60.02 83.39 -22.64
C PHE A 12 61.44 83.15 -23.27
N LEU A 13 61.62 82.96 -24.60
CA LEU A 13 60.92 82.23 -25.69
C LEU A 13 61.64 82.51 -27.04
N LEU A 14 61.92 81.51 -27.89
CA LEU A 14 62.10 81.68 -29.34
C LEU A 14 61.83 80.35 -30.09
N LEU A 15 61.42 80.40 -31.37
CA LEU A 15 60.97 79.21 -32.12
C LEU A 15 61.19 79.36 -33.64
N ALA A 16 61.58 78.27 -34.32
CA ALA A 16 61.73 78.18 -35.78
C ALA A 16 61.25 76.81 -36.31
N VAL A 17 60.97 76.69 -37.61
CA VAL A 17 60.13 75.61 -38.19
C VAL A 17 60.93 74.59 -38.99
N THR A 18 60.56 73.31 -38.90
CA THR A 18 60.99 72.23 -39.84
C THR A 18 59.80 71.35 -40.25
N ALA A 19 59.96 70.53 -41.29
CA ALA A 19 58.86 70.01 -42.10
C ALA A 19 58.33 68.62 -41.72
N CYS A 20 57.04 68.39 -41.96
CA CYS A 20 56.37 67.11 -41.69
C CYS A 20 56.76 66.01 -42.69
N LYS A 21 57.20 64.86 -42.17
CA LYS A 21 56.91 63.57 -42.84
C LYS A 21 55.44 63.22 -42.59
N LYS A 22 54.85 62.39 -43.46
CA LYS A 22 53.54 61.78 -43.19
C LYS A 22 53.79 60.52 -42.37
N ASP A 23 53.30 60.50 -41.14
CA ASP A 23 53.53 59.40 -40.20
C ASP A 23 52.97 58.07 -40.73
N PRO A 24 53.59 56.92 -40.36
CA PRO A 24 53.04 55.61 -40.69
C PRO A 24 51.64 55.44 -40.07
N PRO A 25 50.75 54.64 -40.71
CA PRO A 25 49.45 54.33 -40.12
C PRO A 25 49.63 53.69 -38.73
N PRO A 26 48.72 53.94 -37.79
CA PRO A 26 48.81 53.37 -36.46
C PRO A 26 48.71 51.85 -36.52
N VAL A 27 49.47 51.19 -35.65
CA VAL A 27 49.41 49.77 -35.37
C VAL A 27 49.04 49.63 -33.89
N LEU A 28 48.09 48.74 -33.61
CA LEU A 28 47.77 48.30 -32.26
C LEU A 28 47.32 46.84 -32.33
N ASN A 29 48.10 45.93 -31.76
CA ASN A 29 47.80 44.51 -31.63
C ASN A 29 48.10 44.01 -30.21
N VAL A 30 47.55 42.86 -29.85
CA VAL A 30 47.70 42.22 -28.53
C VAL A 30 48.09 40.75 -28.70
N SER A 31 48.88 40.20 -27.77
CA SER A 31 49.34 38.81 -27.84
C SER A 31 48.22 37.78 -27.65
N SER A 32 47.15 38.14 -26.92
CA SER A 32 45.95 37.32 -26.80
C SER A 32 44.70 38.20 -26.62
N PRO A 33 43.54 37.83 -27.20
CA PRO A 33 42.25 38.46 -26.92
C PRO A 33 41.60 37.99 -25.61
N ASN A 34 42.10 36.94 -24.95
CA ASN A 34 41.62 36.46 -23.65
C ASN A 34 42.78 36.14 -22.71
N ILE A 35 42.65 36.46 -21.42
CA ILE A 35 43.60 36.09 -20.37
C ILE A 35 42.81 35.46 -19.22
N ASP A 36 43.05 34.19 -18.95
CA ASP A 36 42.49 33.48 -17.80
C ASP A 36 43.41 33.68 -16.58
N VAL A 37 42.85 34.05 -15.43
CA VAL A 37 43.57 34.22 -14.16
C VAL A 37 42.95 33.37 -13.06
N GLN A 38 43.78 32.91 -12.11
CA GLN A 38 43.33 32.06 -11.00
C GLN A 38 42.28 32.74 -10.12
N ASN A 39 41.34 31.97 -9.58
CA ASN A 39 40.26 32.46 -8.70
C ASN A 39 40.77 33.01 -7.36
N SER A 40 41.98 32.62 -6.92
CA SER A 40 42.67 33.20 -5.76
C SER A 40 44.04 33.72 -6.19
N GLN A 41 44.40 34.95 -5.76
CA GLN A 41 45.66 35.62 -6.07
C GLN A 41 46.02 35.67 -7.58
N GLY A 42 45.00 35.74 -8.45
CA GLY A 42 45.16 35.59 -9.89
C GLY A 42 45.97 36.72 -10.54
N THR A 43 47.02 36.36 -11.28
CA THR A 43 47.79 37.27 -12.11
C THR A 43 47.87 36.79 -13.56
N GLY A 44 48.05 37.70 -14.50
CA GLY A 44 48.29 37.39 -15.92
C GLY A 44 49.01 38.51 -16.64
N THR A 45 49.39 38.32 -17.89
CA THR A 45 50.06 39.34 -18.71
C THR A 45 49.54 39.34 -20.14
N VAL A 46 49.51 40.52 -20.78
CA VAL A 46 49.25 40.66 -22.22
C VAL A 46 50.25 41.63 -22.84
N SER A 47 50.88 41.22 -23.93
CA SER A 47 51.81 42.07 -24.68
C SER A 47 51.04 42.90 -25.70
N ILE A 48 51.40 44.17 -25.82
CA ILE A 48 50.93 45.11 -26.83
C ILE A 48 52.04 45.29 -27.86
N THR A 49 51.69 45.23 -29.14
CA THR A 49 52.55 45.71 -30.24
C THR A 49 51.91 46.94 -30.88
N ALA A 50 52.61 48.06 -30.86
CA ALA A 50 52.12 49.35 -31.31
C ALA A 50 53.24 50.29 -31.78
N ASN A 51 52.92 51.21 -32.70
CA ASN A 51 53.85 52.25 -33.17
C ASN A 51 53.45 53.67 -32.72
N ALA A 52 52.50 53.77 -31.79
CA ALA A 52 51.87 55.01 -31.36
C ALA A 52 51.57 54.99 -29.85
N ALA A 53 51.18 56.14 -29.29
CA ALA A 53 50.70 56.25 -27.92
C ALA A 53 49.33 55.57 -27.76
N TRP A 54 49.16 54.83 -26.67
CA TRP A 54 47.94 54.10 -26.34
C TRP A 54 47.53 54.30 -24.88
N VAL A 55 46.23 54.16 -24.62
CA VAL A 55 45.61 54.25 -23.29
C VAL A 55 44.67 53.07 -23.07
N THR A 56 44.29 52.82 -21.82
CA THR A 56 43.39 51.73 -21.46
C THR A 56 42.20 52.17 -20.61
N THR A 57 41.09 51.46 -20.76
CA THR A 57 39.88 51.58 -19.94
C THR A 57 39.46 50.18 -19.49
N LEU A 58 39.27 49.99 -18.19
CA LEU A 58 38.78 48.73 -17.63
C LEU A 58 37.25 48.72 -17.55
N THR A 59 36.61 47.60 -17.90
CA THR A 59 35.16 47.40 -17.72
C THR A 59 34.80 46.65 -16.44
N GLY A 60 35.76 46.42 -15.53
CA GLY A 60 35.57 45.71 -14.28
C GLY A 60 36.48 46.25 -13.18
N THR A 61 35.99 46.25 -11.95
CA THR A 61 36.66 46.80 -10.75
C THR A 61 37.43 45.75 -9.95
N TRP A 62 37.26 44.46 -10.28
CA TRP A 62 37.83 43.34 -9.54
C TRP A 62 39.28 43.00 -9.93
N PHE A 63 39.86 43.71 -10.89
CA PHE A 63 41.28 43.60 -11.25
C PHE A 63 41.88 44.98 -11.54
N SER A 64 43.19 45.10 -11.34
CA SER A 64 43.99 46.24 -11.75
C SER A 64 44.99 45.84 -12.83
N ILE A 65 45.55 46.84 -13.52
CA ILE A 65 46.59 46.64 -14.53
C ILE A 65 47.74 47.63 -14.38
N SER A 66 48.92 47.25 -14.85
CA SER A 66 50.07 48.15 -14.97
C SER A 66 50.96 47.76 -16.15
N PRO A 67 51.42 48.71 -17.00
CA PRO A 67 50.99 50.11 -17.06
C PRO A 67 49.62 50.29 -17.72
N SER A 68 48.91 51.37 -17.39
CA SER A 68 47.57 51.69 -17.94
C SER A 68 47.59 52.59 -19.19
N SER A 69 48.76 53.09 -19.57
CA SER A 69 49.02 53.81 -20.82
C SER A 69 50.50 53.67 -21.20
N GLY A 70 50.84 53.97 -22.45
CA GLY A 70 52.21 53.89 -22.93
C GLY A 70 52.36 54.41 -24.36
N SER A 71 53.53 54.19 -24.95
CA SER A 71 53.81 54.48 -26.35
C SER A 71 54.81 53.46 -26.88
N GLY A 72 54.53 52.88 -28.05
CA GLY A 72 55.26 51.71 -28.53
C GLY A 72 54.78 50.40 -27.89
N ASP A 73 55.53 49.33 -28.15
CA ASP A 73 55.33 47.99 -27.60
C ASP A 73 55.49 47.97 -26.06
N ALA A 74 54.71 47.13 -25.39
CA ALA A 74 54.72 47.00 -23.93
C ALA A 74 54.18 45.64 -23.45
N VAL A 75 54.32 45.34 -22.16
CA VAL A 75 53.60 44.25 -21.49
C VAL A 75 52.76 44.84 -20.37
N ILE A 76 51.46 44.58 -20.41
CA ILE A 76 50.54 44.91 -19.33
C ILE A 76 50.42 43.71 -18.40
N THR A 77 50.77 43.89 -17.12
CA THR A 77 50.50 42.95 -16.05
C THR A 77 49.10 43.19 -15.49
N ILE A 78 48.37 42.10 -15.24
CA ILE A 78 47.01 42.04 -14.69
C ILE A 78 47.10 41.44 -13.29
N THR A 79 46.46 42.07 -12.30
CA THR A 79 46.35 41.55 -10.93
C THR A 79 44.88 41.56 -10.50
N ALA A 80 44.32 40.39 -10.25
CA ALA A 80 42.93 40.21 -9.87
C ALA A 80 42.75 39.98 -8.36
N GLN A 81 41.68 40.54 -7.81
CA GLN A 81 41.14 40.18 -6.51
C GLN A 81 40.64 38.73 -6.53
N ASN A 82 40.48 38.10 -5.36
CA ASN A 82 39.90 36.75 -5.30
C ASN A 82 38.44 36.74 -5.80
N ASN A 83 38.05 35.69 -6.52
CA ASN A 83 36.67 35.38 -6.84
C ASN A 83 36.16 34.31 -5.87
N LEU A 84 35.63 34.74 -4.74
CA LEU A 84 35.04 33.85 -3.71
C LEU A 84 33.59 33.45 -4.02
N THR A 85 33.05 33.87 -5.17
CA THR A 85 31.67 33.56 -5.59
C THR A 85 31.59 32.20 -6.28
N SER A 86 30.36 31.67 -6.38
CA SER A 86 30.03 30.43 -7.10
C SER A 86 29.93 30.59 -8.63
N SER A 87 30.23 31.77 -9.17
CA SER A 87 30.12 32.07 -10.61
C SER A 87 31.45 32.52 -11.20
N ASP A 88 31.75 32.06 -12.41
CA ASP A 88 32.84 32.61 -13.22
C ASP A 88 32.56 34.10 -13.52
N ARG A 89 33.61 34.94 -13.51
CA ARG A 89 33.49 36.35 -13.86
C ARG A 89 34.45 36.73 -14.98
N SER A 90 34.02 37.67 -15.82
CA SER A 90 34.87 38.25 -16.86
C SER A 90 34.62 39.74 -17.02
N ALA A 91 35.64 40.45 -17.50
CA ALA A 91 35.61 41.87 -17.80
C ALA A 91 36.75 42.19 -18.77
N SER A 92 36.76 43.36 -19.40
CA SER A 92 37.69 43.69 -20.48
C SER A 92 38.65 44.82 -20.13
N ILE A 93 39.87 44.70 -20.65
CA ILE A 93 40.75 45.84 -20.94
C ILE A 93 40.40 46.30 -22.36
N ILE A 94 39.88 47.52 -22.49
CA ILE A 94 39.75 48.22 -23.77
C ILE A 94 41.06 48.98 -23.96
N ILE A 95 41.77 48.73 -25.06
CA ILE A 95 43.03 49.41 -25.39
C ILE A 95 42.79 50.23 -26.66
N THR A 96 43.18 51.51 -26.64
CA THR A 96 42.96 52.43 -27.77
C THR A 96 44.20 53.25 -28.12
N THR A 97 44.38 53.50 -29.42
CA THR A 97 45.27 54.54 -29.98
C THR A 97 44.44 55.48 -30.84
N GLY A 98 44.85 56.76 -30.91
CA GLY A 98 44.12 57.81 -31.63
C GLY A 98 42.85 58.30 -30.90
N GLN A 99 42.13 59.23 -31.55
CA GLN A 99 40.86 59.78 -31.05
C GLN A 99 39.69 59.14 -31.80
N GLU A 100 38.66 58.70 -31.07
CA GLU A 100 37.47 58.09 -31.67
C GLU A 100 36.82 58.99 -32.74
N GLY A 101 36.37 58.38 -33.84
CA GLY A 101 35.87 59.09 -35.03
C GLY A 101 36.96 59.69 -35.93
N LYS A 102 38.26 59.47 -35.66
CA LYS A 102 39.37 59.83 -36.58
C LYS A 102 39.91 58.61 -37.34
N PRO A 103 40.48 58.78 -38.56
CA PRO A 103 41.04 57.68 -39.34
C PRO A 103 42.23 56.93 -38.70
N ASN A 104 42.81 57.50 -37.64
CA ASN A 104 43.90 56.89 -36.87
C ASN A 104 43.43 56.23 -35.56
N TYR A 105 42.13 56.07 -35.35
CA TYR A 105 41.59 55.35 -34.19
C TYR A 105 41.66 53.84 -34.38
N LEU A 106 42.34 53.13 -33.47
CA LEU A 106 42.24 51.68 -33.35
C LEU A 106 41.84 51.30 -31.93
N ARG A 107 40.98 50.29 -31.82
CA ARG A 107 40.50 49.72 -30.56
C ARG A 107 40.74 48.21 -30.54
N LYS A 108 41.34 47.70 -29.48
CA LYS A 108 41.46 46.27 -29.17
C LYS A 108 40.79 45.97 -27.83
N LEU A 109 40.41 44.71 -27.66
CA LEU A 109 39.76 44.20 -26.46
C LEU A 109 40.53 42.99 -25.98
N VAL A 110 40.86 42.96 -24.68
CA VAL A 110 41.43 41.79 -24.00
C VAL A 110 40.48 41.42 -22.86
N THR A 111 39.83 40.26 -22.96
CA THR A 111 38.91 39.77 -21.94
C THR A 111 39.68 39.06 -20.84
N VAL A 112 39.71 39.62 -19.64
CA VAL A 112 40.20 38.93 -18.45
C VAL A 112 39.07 38.06 -17.91
N ARG A 113 39.35 36.78 -17.66
CA ARG A 113 38.41 35.79 -17.13
C ARG A 113 38.96 35.22 -15.83
N GLN A 114 38.08 34.93 -14.87
CA GLN A 114 38.46 34.38 -13.57
C GLN A 114 37.39 33.40 -13.10
N SER A 115 37.77 32.15 -12.88
CA SER A 115 36.85 31.08 -12.49
C SER A 115 36.20 31.32 -11.12
N ALA A 116 35.08 30.65 -10.88
CA ALA A 116 34.42 30.54 -9.59
C ALA A 116 35.32 29.91 -8.52
N SER A 117 35.02 30.18 -7.25
CA SER A 117 35.47 29.34 -6.14
C SER A 117 34.61 28.09 -6.05
N GLN A 118 35.26 26.93 -5.97
CA GLN A 118 34.63 25.61 -5.90
C GLN A 118 35.22 24.82 -4.74
N LEU A 119 34.33 24.12 -4.01
CA LEU A 119 34.68 23.08 -3.06
C LEU A 119 33.63 21.97 -3.13
N SER A 120 34.09 20.73 -3.26
CA SER A 120 33.31 19.51 -3.08
C SER A 120 33.95 18.59 -2.04
N LEU A 121 33.13 17.71 -1.50
CA LEU A 121 33.48 16.65 -0.56
C LEU A 121 33.08 15.32 -1.21
N ASP A 122 33.83 14.25 -0.96
CA ASP A 122 33.50 12.90 -1.42
C ASP A 122 32.35 12.26 -0.62
N VAL A 123 32.19 12.63 0.64
CA VAL A 123 31.09 12.18 1.52
C VAL A 123 30.37 13.35 2.20
N ASN A 124 29.09 13.14 2.51
CA ASN A 124 28.23 14.04 3.30
C ASN A 124 27.90 13.50 4.70
N SER A 125 28.27 12.25 5.01
CA SER A 125 28.12 11.67 6.35
C SER A 125 29.21 10.63 6.65
N ILE A 126 29.49 10.43 7.94
CA ILE A 126 30.47 9.46 8.45
C ILE A 126 29.92 8.77 9.71
N THR A 127 30.07 7.44 9.77
CA THR A 127 29.88 6.66 11.00
C THR A 127 31.21 6.18 11.57
N PHE A 128 31.42 6.43 12.86
CA PHE A 128 32.44 5.82 13.70
C PHE A 128 31.85 4.69 14.54
N GLU A 129 32.63 3.63 14.75
CA GLU A 129 32.36 2.63 15.79
C GLU A 129 32.60 3.23 17.18
N LYS A 130 32.17 2.52 18.22
CA LYS A 130 32.30 2.99 19.62
C LYS A 130 33.74 3.30 20.06
N ASP A 131 34.71 2.59 19.51
CA ASP A 131 36.12 2.73 19.91
C ASP A 131 36.79 3.89 19.18
N ALA A 132 37.92 4.38 19.71
CA ALA A 132 38.63 5.51 19.11
C ALA A 132 39.16 5.16 17.71
N GLY A 133 39.01 6.08 16.74
CA GLY A 133 39.34 5.80 15.35
C GLY A 133 39.40 7.03 14.47
N SER A 134 39.86 6.84 13.22
CA SER A 134 39.97 7.91 12.23
C SER A 134 39.32 7.55 10.90
N LYS A 135 38.83 8.56 10.17
CA LYS A 135 38.22 8.48 8.84
C LYS A 135 38.74 9.63 7.98
N ILE A 136 38.76 9.45 6.67
CA ILE A 136 39.22 10.46 5.71
C ILE A 136 38.02 11.00 4.94
N VAL A 137 38.00 12.32 4.73
CA VAL A 137 37.11 13.03 3.78
C VAL A 137 37.99 13.73 2.76
N LYS A 138 37.72 13.55 1.47
CA LYS A 138 38.48 14.18 0.39
C LYS A 138 37.86 15.51 0.01
N VAL A 139 38.55 16.60 0.33
CA VAL A 139 38.22 17.94 -0.15
C VAL A 139 38.81 18.12 -1.54
N THR A 140 37.98 18.42 -2.53
CA THR A 140 38.43 18.93 -3.83
C THR A 140 38.12 20.42 -3.89
N ALA A 141 39.14 21.28 -3.95
CA ALA A 141 38.96 22.73 -3.87
C ALA A 141 40.03 23.52 -4.62
N ASN A 142 39.63 24.67 -5.18
CA ASN A 142 40.52 25.66 -5.81
C ASN A 142 40.68 26.95 -4.98
N THR A 143 40.25 26.95 -3.72
CA THR A 143 39.98 28.18 -2.95
C THR A 143 40.27 27.99 -1.46
N PRO A 144 40.59 29.06 -0.69
CA PRO A 144 40.71 28.97 0.76
C PRO A 144 39.45 28.45 1.45
N TRP A 145 39.62 27.47 2.34
CA TRP A 145 38.56 26.82 3.10
C TRP A 145 38.95 26.57 4.55
N SER A 146 37.95 26.39 5.42
CA SER A 146 38.11 26.10 6.85
C SER A 146 37.06 25.12 7.36
N VAL A 147 37.41 24.36 8.41
CA VAL A 147 36.50 23.39 9.05
C VAL A 147 36.12 23.87 10.45
N SER A 148 34.82 23.91 10.72
CA SER A 148 34.23 24.23 12.01
C SER A 148 33.52 23.01 12.59
N ILE A 149 34.02 22.51 13.72
CA ILE A 149 33.38 21.48 14.54
C ILE A 149 32.64 22.21 15.69
N PRO A 150 31.36 21.88 15.98
CA PRO A 150 30.64 22.47 17.10
C PRO A 150 31.34 22.25 18.44
N SER A 151 31.26 23.22 19.35
CA SER A 151 32.00 23.25 20.62
C SER A 151 31.66 22.10 21.59
N GLU A 152 30.43 21.61 21.52
CA GLU A 152 29.88 20.47 22.25
C GLU A 152 30.40 19.13 21.73
N SER A 153 30.90 19.10 20.48
CA SER A 153 31.45 17.90 19.83
C SER A 153 32.92 17.68 20.20
N THR A 154 33.27 17.82 21.48
CA THR A 154 34.63 17.69 22.04
C THR A 154 35.28 16.32 21.79
N TRP A 155 34.47 15.32 21.43
CA TRP A 155 34.88 13.98 21.06
C TRP A 155 35.42 13.86 19.62
N LEU A 156 35.17 14.85 18.75
CA LEU A 156 35.53 14.84 17.34
C LEU A 156 36.60 15.89 17.04
N SER A 157 37.59 15.52 16.24
CA SER A 157 38.70 16.37 15.82
C SER A 157 38.99 16.23 14.33
N VAL A 158 39.68 17.22 13.74
CA VAL A 158 40.03 17.24 12.31
C VAL A 158 41.42 17.82 12.08
N ASN A 159 42.17 17.22 11.15
CA ASN A 159 43.43 17.76 10.67
C ASN A 159 43.59 17.53 9.14
N PRO A 160 44.00 18.55 8.36
CA PRO A 160 44.18 19.96 8.74
C PRO A 160 42.84 20.70 8.89
N LYS A 161 42.78 21.72 9.75
CA LYS A 161 41.56 22.51 10.00
C LYS A 161 41.31 23.61 8.94
N THR A 162 42.31 23.95 8.14
CA THR A 162 42.25 24.95 7.07
C THR A 162 43.14 24.54 5.89
N GLY A 163 42.85 25.07 4.70
CA GLY A 163 43.67 24.87 3.51
C GLY A 163 43.26 25.78 2.36
N SER A 164 43.92 25.64 1.20
CA SER A 164 43.71 26.48 0.01
C SER A 164 43.66 25.71 -1.31
N SER A 165 43.78 24.38 -1.25
CA SER A 165 43.72 23.45 -2.37
C SER A 165 43.01 22.17 -1.95
N SER A 166 42.83 21.23 -2.87
CA SER A 166 42.39 19.87 -2.56
C SER A 166 43.31 19.18 -1.53
N THR A 167 42.74 18.44 -0.59
CA THR A 167 43.48 17.66 0.42
C THR A 167 42.59 16.60 1.08
N ASP A 168 43.21 15.66 1.79
CA ASP A 168 42.52 14.70 2.64
C ASP A 168 42.38 15.27 4.07
N LEU A 169 41.14 15.44 4.53
CA LEU A 169 40.83 15.75 5.93
C LEU A 169 40.80 14.45 6.74
N VAL A 170 41.70 14.32 7.71
CA VAL A 170 41.65 13.23 8.70
C VAL A 170 40.77 13.69 9.86
N PHE A 171 39.58 13.09 9.95
CA PHE A 171 38.70 13.22 11.11
C PHE A 171 39.02 12.10 12.10
N SER A 172 39.13 12.43 13.39
CA SER A 172 39.43 11.47 14.45
C SER A 172 38.46 11.62 15.61
N ALA A 173 37.80 10.52 15.98
CA ALA A 173 36.88 10.43 17.11
C ALA A 173 37.56 9.74 18.29
N THR A 174 37.33 10.26 19.51
CA THR A 174 37.67 9.55 20.75
C THR A 174 36.72 8.36 20.95
N ALA A 175 37.03 7.46 21.89
CA ALA A 175 36.10 6.40 22.25
C ALA A 175 34.80 7.00 22.84
N ASN A 176 33.66 6.39 22.50
CA ASN A 176 32.37 6.68 23.11
C ASN A 176 32.10 5.68 24.23
N THR A 177 31.70 6.17 25.40
CA THR A 177 31.41 5.34 26.59
C THR A 177 29.94 5.43 27.04
N GLY A 178 29.13 6.28 26.38
CA GLY A 178 27.69 6.41 26.61
C GLY A 178 26.88 5.95 25.40
N SER A 179 25.64 6.47 25.30
CA SER A 179 24.72 6.33 24.17
C SER A 179 25.23 7.01 22.89
N ASP A 180 24.49 6.87 21.78
CA ASP A 180 24.87 7.38 20.47
C ASP A 180 25.07 8.90 20.48
N ARG A 181 26.13 9.37 19.79
CA ARG A 181 26.45 10.80 19.72
C ARG A 181 26.68 11.26 18.28
N THR A 182 26.15 12.43 17.96
CA THR A 182 26.21 13.01 16.62
C THR A 182 26.90 14.36 16.60
N SER A 183 27.34 14.80 15.43
CA SER A 183 27.92 16.13 15.21
C SER A 183 27.69 16.58 13.76
N ARG A 184 27.25 17.82 13.55
CA ARG A 184 27.17 18.44 12.22
C ARG A 184 28.37 19.36 12.04
N VAL A 185 29.39 18.88 11.35
CA VAL A 185 30.60 19.65 11.03
C VAL A 185 30.36 20.49 9.78
N VAL A 186 30.87 21.72 9.77
CA VAL A 186 30.75 22.64 8.63
C VAL A 186 32.11 22.87 7.98
N VAL A 187 32.18 22.72 6.67
CA VAL A 187 33.31 23.15 5.82
C VAL A 187 32.90 24.41 5.07
N SER A 188 33.59 25.51 5.33
CA SER A 188 33.30 26.84 4.78
C SER A 188 34.28 27.21 3.68
N TYR A 189 33.81 27.81 2.60
CA TYR A 189 34.64 28.43 1.56
C TYR A 189 33.95 29.67 0.98
N GLY A 190 34.66 30.81 0.91
CA GLY A 190 34.01 32.09 0.65
C GLY A 190 32.81 32.32 1.58
N ASP A 191 31.67 32.69 1.00
CA ASP A 191 30.38 32.83 1.72
C ASP A 191 29.54 31.53 1.73
N THR A 192 30.10 30.40 1.24
CA THR A 192 29.38 29.12 1.07
C THR A 192 29.73 28.11 2.16
N LEU A 193 28.72 27.37 2.62
CA LEU A 193 28.85 26.29 3.60
C LEU A 193 28.57 24.92 2.96
N ARG A 194 29.27 23.90 3.45
CA ARG A 194 29.00 22.46 3.26
C ARG A 194 28.93 21.80 4.63
N ALA A 195 28.06 20.81 4.80
CA ALA A 195 27.91 20.09 6.06
C ALA A 195 28.31 18.62 5.90
N ILE A 196 28.85 18.03 6.96
CA ILE A 196 29.09 16.59 7.10
C ILE A 196 28.44 16.15 8.40
N ASP A 197 27.55 15.16 8.32
CA ASP A 197 26.87 14.59 9.48
C ASP A 197 27.64 13.38 10.01
N PHE A 198 28.15 13.51 11.23
CA PHE A 198 28.86 12.45 11.94
C PHE A 198 27.95 11.75 12.94
N LEU A 199 28.04 10.43 12.98
CA LEU A 199 27.52 9.55 14.03
C LEU A 199 28.68 8.77 14.64
N GLN A 200 28.68 8.61 15.96
CA GLN A 200 29.47 7.58 16.63
C GLN A 200 28.57 6.71 17.51
N LYS A 201 28.63 5.40 17.27
CA LYS A 201 27.84 4.41 18.00
C LYS A 201 28.16 4.38 19.50
N ARG A 202 27.20 3.94 20.28
CA ARG A 202 27.28 3.71 21.73
C ARG A 202 28.17 2.53 22.13
N ALA A 203 28.69 2.60 23.35
CA ALA A 203 29.35 1.46 24.02
C ALA A 203 28.50 0.87 25.14
N ALA A 204 27.57 1.65 25.70
CA ALA A 204 26.52 1.14 26.57
C ALA A 204 25.35 0.63 25.72
N ASN A 205 24.74 -0.48 26.16
CA ASN A 205 23.42 -0.88 25.69
C ASN A 205 22.53 -1.13 26.91
N SER A 206 21.40 -0.46 26.97
CA SER A 206 20.37 -0.69 27.98
C SER A 206 19.50 -1.85 27.53
N ALA A 207 19.25 -2.84 28.40
CA ALA A 207 18.26 -3.87 28.07
C ALA A 207 16.83 -3.28 28.16
N PRO A 208 15.89 -3.71 27.29
CA PRO A 208 14.49 -3.26 27.34
C PRO A 208 13.84 -3.47 28.71
N SER A 209 12.90 -2.61 29.10
CA SER A 209 12.19 -2.76 30.37
C SER A 209 11.45 -4.11 30.46
N ILE A 210 11.39 -4.69 31.66
CA ILE A 210 10.80 -6.04 31.87
C ILE A 210 9.31 -6.01 31.52
N THR A 211 8.92 -6.79 30.51
CA THR A 211 7.52 -6.87 30.08
C THR A 211 6.62 -7.50 31.16
N VAL A 212 5.42 -6.94 31.31
CA VAL A 212 4.40 -7.39 32.27
C VAL A 212 3.42 -8.33 31.58
N LEU A 213 3.29 -9.55 32.09
CA LEU A 213 2.37 -10.56 31.56
C LEU A 213 0.92 -10.25 31.97
N SER A 214 -0.03 -10.35 31.03
CA SER A 214 -1.44 -10.01 31.28
C SER A 214 -2.39 -11.22 31.19
N TYR A 215 -2.22 -12.08 30.17
CA TYR A 215 -3.08 -13.26 29.96
C TYR A 215 -2.30 -14.44 29.33
N PRO A 216 -2.53 -15.70 29.73
CA PRO A 216 -3.35 -16.15 30.86
C PRO A 216 -2.76 -15.72 32.21
N SER A 217 -3.60 -15.16 33.09
CA SER A 217 -3.16 -14.61 34.38
C SER A 217 -2.61 -15.70 35.32
N ASN A 218 -1.67 -15.33 36.19
CA ASN A 218 -0.91 -16.31 36.98
C ASN A 218 -1.79 -17.19 37.89
N ASN A 219 -1.52 -18.49 37.92
CA ASN A 219 -2.28 -19.55 38.58
C ASN A 219 -3.72 -19.78 38.05
N SER A 220 -4.10 -19.19 36.91
CA SER A 220 -5.44 -19.40 36.32
C SER A 220 -5.71 -20.88 36.00
N GLN A 221 -6.98 -21.28 36.09
CA GLN A 221 -7.45 -22.66 35.93
C GLN A 221 -8.48 -22.72 34.79
N SER A 222 -8.71 -23.92 34.24
CA SER A 222 -9.71 -24.17 33.19
C SER A 222 -9.54 -23.31 31.92
N ILE A 223 -8.31 -22.90 31.60
CA ILE A 223 -8.00 -22.13 30.39
C ILE A 223 -8.26 -23.00 29.14
N SER A 224 -8.73 -22.38 28.06
CA SER A 224 -8.91 -23.07 26.77
C SER A 224 -7.64 -23.76 26.32
N ARG A 225 -7.75 -24.99 25.79
CA ARG A 225 -6.60 -25.68 25.18
C ARG A 225 -6.11 -24.97 23.92
N LEU A 226 -6.94 -24.11 23.35
CA LEU A 226 -6.58 -23.14 22.32
C LEU A 226 -6.30 -21.79 23.01
N THR A 227 -5.02 -21.43 23.15
CA THR A 227 -4.56 -20.30 23.99
C THR A 227 -3.73 -19.29 23.20
N GLN A 228 -3.95 -18.00 23.47
CA GLN A 228 -3.03 -16.91 23.14
C GLN A 228 -2.45 -16.33 24.43
N CYS A 229 -1.15 -16.04 24.43
CA CYS A 229 -0.49 -15.29 25.49
C CYS A 229 -0.47 -13.79 25.14
N ARG A 230 -0.58 -12.91 26.14
CA ARG A 230 -0.62 -11.45 26.00
C ARG A 230 0.22 -10.78 27.09
N TRP A 231 0.89 -9.69 26.75
CA TRP A 231 1.74 -8.92 27.64
C TRP A 231 1.62 -7.41 27.37
N ILE A 232 2.35 -6.60 28.13
CA ILE A 232 2.45 -5.14 27.95
C ILE A 232 3.74 -4.83 27.20
N ALA A 233 3.70 -3.87 26.27
CA ALA A 233 4.89 -3.42 25.55
C ALA A 233 6.00 -2.98 26.52
N SER A 234 7.20 -3.52 26.31
CA SER A 234 8.43 -3.00 26.89
C SER A 234 8.80 -1.64 26.28
N THR A 235 9.69 -0.94 26.96
CA THR A 235 10.24 0.36 26.55
C THR A 235 11.75 0.29 26.63
N ASP A 236 12.45 0.77 25.61
CA ASP A 236 13.90 0.81 25.60
C ASP A 236 14.43 2.20 26.00
N ALA A 237 15.58 2.24 26.69
CA ALA A 237 16.14 3.50 27.19
C ALA A 237 17.07 4.19 26.18
N ASP A 238 17.66 3.44 25.24
CA ASP A 238 18.42 3.96 24.09
C ASP A 238 17.53 4.12 22.82
N LEU A 239 16.23 3.86 22.95
CA LEU A 239 15.15 3.97 21.95
C LEU A 239 15.23 2.97 20.78
N ASP A 240 15.76 1.78 21.05
CA ASP A 240 15.82 0.68 20.07
C ASP A 240 14.46 0.08 19.71
N ASN A 241 14.42 -0.62 18.56
CA ASN A 241 13.29 -1.46 18.19
C ASN A 241 13.32 -2.78 18.98
N ILE A 242 12.28 -3.02 19.79
CA ILE A 242 12.14 -4.21 20.63
C ILE A 242 11.48 -5.36 19.86
N THR A 243 11.91 -6.59 20.11
CA THR A 243 11.23 -7.82 19.71
C THR A 243 10.97 -8.75 20.90
N TYR A 244 9.96 -9.60 20.79
CA TYR A 244 9.54 -10.50 21.86
C TYR A 244 9.68 -11.98 21.47
N THR A 245 10.15 -12.79 22.40
CA THR A 245 10.12 -14.26 22.32
C THR A 245 9.25 -14.81 23.45
N LEU A 246 8.19 -15.52 23.10
CA LEU A 246 7.34 -16.25 24.03
C LEU A 246 7.91 -17.66 24.26
N GLU A 247 8.15 -18.03 25.51
CA GLU A 247 8.49 -19.40 25.90
C GLU A 247 7.34 -20.03 26.69
N VAL A 248 6.96 -21.27 26.34
CA VAL A 248 5.91 -22.05 27.01
C VAL A 248 6.42 -23.46 27.29
N SER A 249 6.18 -23.99 28.50
CA SER A 249 6.59 -25.34 28.89
C SER A 249 5.58 -26.01 29.82
N ASP A 250 5.48 -27.35 29.80
CA ASP A 250 4.78 -28.12 30.85
C ASP A 250 5.65 -28.34 32.11
N ASN A 251 6.82 -27.68 32.19
CA ASN A 251 7.80 -27.77 33.27
C ASN A 251 8.25 -26.36 33.74
N SER A 252 8.19 -26.08 35.04
CA SER A 252 8.58 -24.79 35.62
C SER A 252 10.06 -24.44 35.45
N SER A 253 10.92 -25.43 35.20
CA SER A 253 12.36 -25.21 35.00
C SER A 253 12.74 -24.89 33.55
N PHE A 254 11.79 -24.94 32.59
CA PHE A 254 12.04 -24.75 31.14
C PHE A 254 13.19 -25.63 30.58
N LEU A 255 13.39 -26.83 31.15
CA LEU A 255 14.40 -27.80 30.69
C LEU A 255 13.76 -28.82 29.72
N GLY A 256 14.26 -28.86 28.49
CA GLY A 256 13.71 -29.67 27.39
C GLY A 256 14.28 -31.10 27.25
N THR A 257 15.12 -31.56 28.18
CA THR A 257 15.87 -32.83 28.07
C THR A 257 15.04 -34.11 28.19
N ASP A 258 13.78 -34.00 28.65
CA ASP A 258 13.04 -35.15 29.18
C ASP A 258 11.83 -35.56 28.31
N GLY A 259 11.77 -35.10 27.05
CA GLY A 259 10.59 -35.30 26.18
C GLY A 259 9.35 -34.48 26.60
N LYS A 260 9.56 -33.49 27.47
CA LYS A 260 8.55 -32.55 27.99
C LYS A 260 8.21 -31.47 26.97
N PHE A 261 7.03 -30.84 27.09
CA PHE A 261 6.68 -29.72 26.23
C PHE A 261 7.57 -28.52 26.58
N LEU A 262 8.35 -28.04 25.61
CA LEU A 262 9.06 -26.78 25.66
C LEU A 262 9.03 -26.20 24.25
N LYS A 263 8.51 -24.99 24.12
CA LYS A 263 8.38 -24.26 22.86
C LYS A 263 8.81 -22.81 23.05
N SER A 264 9.46 -22.28 22.02
CA SER A 264 9.91 -20.89 21.93
C SER A 264 9.41 -20.33 20.62
N TYR A 265 8.69 -19.21 20.67
CA TYR A 265 8.04 -18.59 19.53
C TYR A 265 8.51 -17.14 19.39
N ASN A 266 8.95 -16.74 18.20
CA ASN A 266 9.23 -15.34 17.91
C ASN A 266 7.90 -14.62 17.61
N ALA A 267 7.59 -13.58 18.40
CA ALA A 267 6.39 -12.75 18.24
C ALA A 267 6.68 -11.41 17.55
N ALA A 268 7.92 -11.19 17.07
CA ALA A 268 8.37 -9.94 16.48
C ALA A 268 8.05 -8.74 17.40
N SER A 269 7.43 -7.68 16.87
CA SER A 269 6.96 -6.50 17.59
C SER A 269 5.75 -6.73 18.50
N GLU A 270 5.07 -7.88 18.38
CA GLU A 270 3.71 -8.02 18.89
C GLU A 270 3.64 -8.22 20.41
N ILE A 271 2.61 -7.64 21.01
CA ILE A 271 2.30 -7.78 22.44
C ILE A 271 1.43 -9.00 22.77
N SER A 272 1.24 -9.90 21.80
CA SER A 272 0.55 -11.17 21.97
C SER A 272 1.02 -12.22 20.98
N TYR A 273 0.84 -13.49 21.31
CA TYR A 273 1.12 -14.60 20.41
C TYR A 273 0.20 -15.78 20.67
N THR A 274 -0.41 -16.29 19.59
CA THR A 274 -1.31 -17.45 19.62
C THR A 274 -0.49 -18.73 19.53
N ILE A 275 -0.67 -19.64 20.50
CA ILE A 275 -0.01 -20.96 20.48
C ILE A 275 -0.65 -21.78 19.35
N PRO A 276 0.11 -22.23 18.32
CA PRO A 276 -0.47 -22.92 17.18
C PRO A 276 -0.83 -24.39 17.49
N GLU A 277 -0.18 -25.01 18.48
CA GLU A 277 -0.55 -26.35 18.94
C GLU A 277 -1.74 -26.32 19.92
N LEU A 278 -2.73 -27.19 19.67
CA LEU A 278 -3.79 -27.47 20.65
C LEU A 278 -3.18 -28.13 21.90
N LEU A 279 -3.22 -27.44 23.04
CA LEU A 279 -2.59 -27.90 24.27
C LEU A 279 -3.24 -29.20 24.81
N LYS A 280 -2.49 -29.93 25.64
CA LYS A 280 -3.02 -31.08 26.40
C LYS A 280 -4.13 -30.60 27.34
N GLU A 281 -5.16 -31.42 27.55
CA GLU A 281 -6.18 -31.14 28.57
C GLU A 281 -5.62 -31.27 30.00
N ASN A 282 -6.26 -30.61 30.96
CA ASN A 282 -6.01 -30.77 32.41
C ASN A 282 -4.52 -30.62 32.82
N THR A 283 -3.73 -29.89 32.03
CA THR A 283 -2.27 -29.84 32.10
C THR A 283 -1.81 -28.46 32.54
N ARG A 284 -0.84 -28.40 33.46
CA ARG A 284 -0.23 -27.14 33.89
C ARG A 284 0.85 -26.71 32.90
N TYR A 285 0.75 -25.48 32.42
CA TYR A 285 1.74 -24.83 31.59
C TYR A 285 2.33 -23.61 32.29
N TYR A 286 3.63 -23.41 32.12
CA TYR A 286 4.42 -22.28 32.57
C TYR A 286 4.82 -21.47 31.36
N TRP A 287 4.79 -20.15 31.46
CA TRP A 287 5.15 -19.26 30.36
C TRP A 287 5.86 -18.00 30.82
N ARG A 288 6.72 -17.48 29.95
CA ARG A 288 7.46 -16.22 30.13
C ARG A 288 7.71 -15.57 28.77
N VAL A 289 8.00 -14.27 28.79
CA VAL A 289 8.35 -13.52 27.58
C VAL A 289 9.72 -12.87 27.78
N THR A 290 10.58 -13.01 26.77
CA THR A 290 11.87 -12.32 26.70
C THR A 290 11.75 -11.17 25.71
N ALA A 291 11.92 -9.93 26.18
CA ALA A 291 12.09 -8.76 25.33
C ALA A 291 13.57 -8.63 24.94
N SER A 292 13.86 -8.35 23.67
CA SER A 292 15.22 -8.18 23.12
C SER A 292 15.30 -6.93 22.27
N ASP A 293 16.37 -6.14 22.42
CA ASP A 293 16.68 -4.99 21.56
C ASP A 293 17.44 -5.39 20.28
N SER A 294 17.74 -4.40 19.43
CA SER A 294 18.49 -4.57 18.18
C SER A 294 20.01 -4.78 18.34
N TYR A 295 20.54 -4.72 19.56
CA TYR A 295 21.95 -4.93 19.93
C TYR A 295 22.12 -6.09 20.93
N GLU A 296 21.18 -7.04 20.89
CA GLU A 296 21.17 -8.32 21.62
C GLU A 296 21.03 -8.28 23.15
N ALA A 297 20.83 -7.13 23.80
CA ALA A 297 20.51 -7.13 25.24
C ALA A 297 19.01 -7.41 25.47
N LYS A 298 18.70 -7.96 26.66
CA LYS A 298 17.46 -8.70 26.90
C LYS A 298 16.97 -8.54 28.33
N SER A 299 15.65 -8.54 28.49
CA SER A 299 15.00 -8.72 29.78
C SER A 299 13.95 -9.83 29.71
N VAL A 300 13.77 -10.55 30.81
CA VAL A 300 12.89 -11.73 30.88
C VAL A 300 11.81 -11.45 31.92
N SER A 301 10.55 -11.72 31.57
CA SER A 301 9.41 -11.55 32.47
C SER A 301 9.49 -12.48 33.68
N SER A 302 8.70 -12.19 34.72
CA SER A 302 8.33 -13.21 35.70
C SER A 302 7.65 -14.40 35.00
N VAL A 303 7.86 -15.61 35.50
CA VAL A 303 7.15 -16.80 35.01
C VAL A 303 5.71 -16.79 35.53
N PHE A 304 4.74 -16.81 34.63
CA PHE A 304 3.34 -17.11 34.95
C PHE A 304 3.05 -18.58 34.68
N ASN A 305 1.97 -19.10 35.27
CA ASN A 305 1.48 -20.45 34.98
C ASN A 305 -0.05 -20.49 34.91
N PHE A 306 -0.58 -21.45 34.17
CA PHE A 306 -2.00 -21.73 34.06
C PHE A 306 -2.26 -23.23 33.92
N VAL A 307 -3.51 -23.66 34.13
CA VAL A 307 -3.95 -25.05 33.88
C VAL A 307 -5.03 -25.04 32.80
N THR A 308 -4.85 -25.87 31.78
CA THR A 308 -5.85 -26.07 30.73
C THR A 308 -7.07 -26.84 31.25
N GLY A 309 -8.26 -26.52 30.74
CA GLY A 309 -9.45 -27.34 30.90
C GLY A 309 -9.54 -28.45 29.84
N THR A 310 -10.76 -28.92 29.60
CA THR A 310 -11.09 -29.86 28.52
C THR A 310 -11.43 -29.16 27.20
N LEU A 311 -11.92 -27.91 27.25
CA LEU A 311 -12.39 -27.14 26.10
C LEU A 311 -11.30 -27.00 25.03
N GLY A 312 -11.58 -27.54 23.85
CA GLY A 312 -10.76 -27.42 22.66
C GLY A 312 -11.22 -26.28 21.75
N GLY A 313 -10.81 -26.38 20.49
CA GLY A 313 -11.15 -25.44 19.44
C GLY A 313 -10.56 -25.90 18.10
N TYR A 314 -10.67 -25.05 17.10
CA TYR A 314 -10.06 -25.25 15.79
C TYR A 314 -8.62 -24.71 15.82
N ILE A 315 -7.61 -25.48 15.44
CA ILE A 315 -6.25 -24.94 15.23
C ILE A 315 -6.19 -24.12 13.93
N GLU A 316 -5.13 -23.32 13.73
CA GLU A 316 -5.11 -22.39 12.60
C GLU A 316 -5.14 -23.11 11.24
N GLY A 317 -6.10 -22.75 10.39
CA GLY A 317 -6.35 -23.45 9.13
C GLY A 317 -7.04 -24.82 9.24
N GLU A 318 -7.46 -25.26 10.43
CA GLU A 318 -8.21 -26.51 10.58
C GLU A 318 -9.57 -26.42 9.89
N PHE A 319 -9.93 -27.44 9.11
CA PHE A 319 -11.26 -27.58 8.52
C PHE A 319 -12.07 -28.64 9.28
N ARG A 320 -13.39 -28.44 9.39
CA ARG A 320 -14.35 -29.49 9.78
C ARG A 320 -15.55 -29.49 8.86
N VAL A 321 -16.21 -30.65 8.75
CA VAL A 321 -17.47 -30.77 8.02
C VAL A 321 -18.62 -30.41 8.96
N ALA A 322 -19.40 -29.39 8.61
CA ALA A 322 -20.59 -28.96 9.34
C ALA A 322 -21.88 -29.63 8.83
N LEU A 323 -21.89 -30.10 7.59
CA LEU A 323 -22.98 -30.91 7.00
C LEU A 323 -22.41 -31.85 5.92
N ASN A 324 -22.82 -33.11 5.92
CA ASN A 324 -22.61 -34.03 4.79
C ASN A 324 -23.88 -34.11 3.93
N ASN A 325 -23.69 -34.33 2.62
CA ASN A 325 -24.80 -34.62 1.73
C ASN A 325 -25.36 -36.03 1.99
N SER A 326 -26.68 -36.17 1.85
CA SER A 326 -27.42 -37.44 1.89
C SER A 326 -28.06 -37.80 0.56
N LYS A 327 -27.88 -36.95 -0.46
CA LYS A 327 -28.33 -37.12 -1.85
C LYS A 327 -27.25 -36.64 -2.82
N GLY A 328 -27.31 -37.13 -4.06
CA GLY A 328 -26.33 -36.84 -5.10
C GLY A 328 -25.03 -37.63 -4.95
N THR A 329 -24.39 -37.93 -6.09
CA THR A 329 -23.08 -38.60 -6.12
C THR A 329 -21.96 -37.62 -5.77
N TYR A 330 -22.08 -36.37 -6.24
CA TYR A 330 -21.14 -35.29 -5.95
C TYR A 330 -21.87 -34.18 -5.17
N PRO A 331 -21.37 -33.74 -4.00
CA PRO A 331 -22.03 -32.70 -3.23
C PRO A 331 -21.95 -31.32 -3.89
N ASN A 332 -22.94 -30.47 -3.62
CA ASN A 332 -22.80 -29.02 -3.78
C ASN A 332 -22.03 -28.49 -2.56
N GLU A 333 -20.80 -28.02 -2.78
CA GLU A 333 -19.89 -27.67 -1.69
C GLU A 333 -19.83 -26.16 -1.44
N ILE A 334 -19.95 -25.80 -0.16
CA ILE A 334 -19.83 -24.43 0.35
C ILE A 334 -18.84 -24.46 1.52
N ILE A 335 -17.98 -23.45 1.60
CA ILE A 335 -16.99 -23.28 2.67
C ILE A 335 -17.36 -22.02 3.47
N PHE A 336 -17.56 -22.16 4.77
CA PHE A 336 -17.62 -21.04 5.70
C PHE A 336 -16.21 -20.68 6.19
N LEU A 337 -15.86 -19.41 6.06
CA LEU A 337 -14.67 -18.78 6.62
C LEU A 337 -15.10 -17.58 7.48
N GLY A 338 -14.26 -17.17 8.42
CA GLY A 338 -14.51 -16.02 9.29
C GLY A 338 -13.39 -14.99 9.18
N ASP A 339 -13.74 -13.70 9.06
CA ASP A 339 -12.79 -12.58 9.24
C ASP A 339 -13.15 -11.69 10.43
N GLY A 340 -12.13 -11.20 11.13
CA GLY A 340 -12.27 -10.56 12.45
C GLY A 340 -12.60 -11.54 13.58
N TYR A 341 -12.44 -12.85 13.38
CA TYR A 341 -12.58 -13.86 14.43
C TYR A 341 -11.22 -14.10 15.08
N THR A 342 -11.11 -13.85 16.38
CA THR A 342 -9.90 -14.12 17.15
C THR A 342 -9.84 -15.60 17.52
N VAL A 343 -8.66 -16.09 17.93
CA VAL A 343 -8.52 -17.47 18.43
C VAL A 343 -9.52 -17.84 19.54
N ALA A 344 -9.95 -16.88 20.37
CA ALA A 344 -10.94 -17.12 21.42
C ALA A 344 -12.37 -17.38 20.86
N ASP A 345 -12.67 -16.91 19.65
CA ASP A 345 -13.94 -17.15 18.96
C ASP A 345 -14.01 -18.58 18.35
N TYR A 346 -12.85 -19.23 18.17
CA TYR A 346 -12.67 -20.57 17.60
C TYR A 346 -12.58 -21.70 18.66
N VAL A 347 -13.04 -21.47 19.90
CA VAL A 347 -13.28 -22.59 20.84
C VAL A 347 -14.45 -23.45 20.36
N ASP A 348 -14.47 -24.74 20.75
CA ASP A 348 -15.52 -25.68 20.32
C ASP A 348 -16.91 -25.21 20.79
N GLY A 349 -17.86 -25.04 19.84
CA GLY A 349 -19.18 -24.48 20.15
C GLY A 349 -19.17 -22.98 20.49
N GLY A 350 -18.05 -22.28 20.25
CA GLY A 350 -17.87 -20.86 20.46
C GLY A 350 -18.58 -19.97 19.44
N LYS A 351 -18.12 -18.72 19.32
CA LYS A 351 -18.77 -17.73 18.46
C LYS A 351 -18.71 -18.09 16.98
N PHE A 352 -17.56 -18.59 16.49
CA PHE A 352 -17.44 -19.03 15.10
C PHE A 352 -18.46 -20.14 14.77
N ASP A 353 -18.58 -21.15 15.64
CA ASP A 353 -19.52 -22.25 15.46
C ASP A 353 -20.99 -21.80 15.51
N THR A 354 -21.30 -20.85 16.40
CA THR A 354 -22.63 -20.24 16.51
C THR A 354 -23.00 -19.47 15.24
N ASP A 355 -22.07 -18.67 14.70
CA ASP A 355 -22.29 -17.87 13.50
C ASP A 355 -22.38 -18.75 12.23
N VAL A 356 -21.57 -19.82 12.12
CA VAL A 356 -21.70 -20.82 11.03
C VAL A 356 -23.08 -21.47 11.07
N GLN A 357 -23.54 -21.90 12.25
CA GLN A 357 -24.87 -22.50 12.39
C GLN A 357 -25.99 -21.52 12.00
N ALA A 358 -25.91 -20.26 12.44
CA ALA A 358 -26.85 -19.22 12.06
C ALA A 358 -26.84 -18.92 10.54
N GLY A 359 -25.66 -18.94 9.90
CA GLY A 359 -25.52 -18.76 8.45
C GLY A 359 -26.04 -19.95 7.65
N MET A 360 -25.80 -21.18 8.13
CA MET A 360 -26.38 -22.40 7.55
C MET A 360 -27.91 -22.40 7.68
N ASP A 361 -28.45 -22.06 8.83
CA ASP A 361 -29.91 -21.98 9.02
C ASP A 361 -30.54 -20.81 8.28
N ALA A 362 -29.80 -19.73 8.00
CA ALA A 362 -30.27 -18.71 7.06
C ALA A 362 -30.41 -19.28 5.64
N PHE A 363 -29.31 -19.79 5.08
CA PHE A 363 -29.25 -20.31 3.71
C PHE A 363 -30.27 -21.44 3.48
N PHE A 364 -30.42 -22.36 4.44
CA PHE A 364 -31.29 -23.54 4.32
C PHE A 364 -32.73 -23.38 4.82
N ASN A 365 -33.20 -22.17 5.19
CA ASN A 365 -34.62 -21.92 5.52
C ASN A 365 -35.42 -21.20 4.43
N VAL A 366 -34.86 -21.04 3.23
CA VAL A 366 -35.53 -20.51 2.03
C VAL A 366 -35.51 -21.56 0.91
N GLU A 367 -36.58 -21.65 0.12
CA GLU A 367 -36.64 -22.56 -1.03
C GLU A 367 -35.86 -22.00 -2.23
N PRO A 368 -35.17 -22.84 -3.03
CA PRO A 368 -35.19 -24.31 -3.00
C PRO A 368 -34.15 -24.93 -2.04
N TYR A 369 -33.24 -24.15 -1.46
CA TYR A 369 -32.16 -24.67 -0.62
C TYR A 369 -32.66 -25.52 0.55
N LYS A 370 -33.80 -25.15 1.14
CA LYS A 370 -34.48 -25.93 2.17
C LYS A 370 -34.89 -27.33 1.70
N SER A 371 -35.68 -27.47 0.64
CA SER A 371 -36.08 -28.78 0.09
C SER A 371 -34.88 -29.59 -0.44
N TYR A 372 -33.82 -28.91 -0.89
CA TYR A 372 -32.64 -29.53 -1.49
C TYR A 372 -31.44 -29.65 -0.53
N LYS A 373 -31.58 -29.36 0.78
CA LYS A 373 -30.47 -29.36 1.78
C LYS A 373 -29.61 -30.63 1.75
N GLY A 374 -30.23 -31.79 1.49
CA GLY A 374 -29.54 -33.08 1.39
C GLY A 374 -28.54 -33.22 0.23
N TYR A 375 -28.52 -32.30 -0.74
CA TYR A 375 -27.54 -32.29 -1.85
C TYR A 375 -26.28 -31.46 -1.55
N PHE A 376 -26.18 -30.86 -0.36
CA PHE A 376 -25.08 -29.97 0.01
C PHE A 376 -24.13 -30.62 1.01
N LYS A 377 -22.84 -30.30 0.89
CA LYS A 377 -21.82 -30.57 1.91
C LYS A 377 -21.18 -29.25 2.32
N ILE A 378 -21.16 -28.98 3.62
CA ILE A 378 -20.69 -27.71 4.17
C ILE A 378 -19.41 -27.96 4.96
N TYR A 379 -18.36 -27.21 4.63
CA TYR A 379 -17.14 -27.12 5.42
C TYR A 379 -17.14 -25.81 6.21
N LYS A 380 -16.43 -25.80 7.32
CA LYS A 380 -16.03 -24.60 8.06
C LYS A 380 -14.52 -24.67 8.32
N VAL A 381 -13.82 -23.57 8.11
CA VAL A 381 -12.34 -23.49 8.18
C VAL A 381 -11.96 -22.37 9.14
N ALA A 382 -10.97 -22.61 9.99
CA ALA A 382 -10.44 -21.59 10.89
C ALA A 382 -9.39 -20.68 10.22
N ALA A 383 -9.48 -19.39 10.53
CA ALA A 383 -8.56 -18.34 10.13
C ALA A 383 -8.50 -17.27 11.23
N TYR A 384 -7.36 -17.10 11.88
CA TYR A 384 -7.23 -16.21 13.03
C TYR A 384 -6.97 -14.76 12.61
N SER A 385 -7.81 -13.86 13.11
CA SER A 385 -7.52 -12.42 13.15
C SER A 385 -6.82 -12.05 14.45
N GLN A 386 -5.93 -11.06 14.41
CA GLN A 386 -5.36 -10.47 15.63
C GLN A 386 -6.45 -9.67 16.37
N ASP A 387 -7.17 -8.84 15.62
CA ASP A 387 -8.28 -8.05 16.09
C ASP A 387 -9.63 -8.79 16.02
N SER A 388 -10.51 -8.47 16.97
CA SER A 388 -11.92 -8.87 16.92
C SER A 388 -12.72 -7.86 16.09
N GLY A 389 -13.42 -8.33 15.06
CA GLY A 389 -14.07 -7.51 14.03
C GLY A 389 -13.08 -6.85 13.07
N VAL A 390 -13.58 -6.04 12.12
CA VAL A 390 -12.80 -5.64 10.93
C VAL A 390 -12.76 -4.13 10.65
N THR A 391 -11.95 -3.73 9.67
CA THR A 391 -11.66 -2.34 9.30
C THR A 391 -12.91 -1.61 8.77
N GLN A 392 -13.14 -0.38 9.23
CA GLN A 392 -14.24 0.50 8.84
C GLN A 392 -13.69 1.88 8.50
N LEU A 393 -13.41 2.11 7.21
CA LEU A 393 -12.80 3.35 6.72
C LEU A 393 -13.70 4.57 6.97
N ASP A 394 -15.01 4.40 6.84
CA ASP A 394 -16.01 5.44 7.12
C ASP A 394 -16.11 5.84 8.61
N LYS A 395 -15.36 5.17 9.48
CA LYS A 395 -15.23 5.47 10.92
C LYS A 395 -13.78 5.70 11.35
N ASN A 396 -12.82 5.68 10.41
CA ASN A 396 -11.37 5.69 10.68
C ASN A 396 -10.90 4.58 11.64
N ILE A 397 -11.53 3.40 11.61
CA ILE A 397 -11.15 2.24 12.41
C ILE A 397 -10.35 1.28 11.53
N ILE A 398 -9.07 1.08 11.82
CA ILE A 398 -8.20 0.09 11.19
C ILE A 398 -8.02 -1.11 12.12
N LYS A 399 -7.98 -2.33 11.57
CA LYS A 399 -7.81 -3.59 12.31
C LYS A 399 -7.00 -4.61 11.51
N GLU A 400 -6.16 -5.39 12.18
CA GLU A 400 -5.41 -6.49 11.57
C GLU A 400 -6.20 -7.81 11.65
N THR A 401 -6.54 -8.34 10.48
CA THR A 401 -7.52 -9.41 10.31
C THR A 401 -7.07 -10.39 9.22
N ALA A 402 -7.49 -11.66 9.33
CA ALA A 402 -6.98 -12.77 8.51
C ALA A 402 -7.08 -12.48 7.00
N PHE A 403 -8.21 -11.89 6.58
CA PHE A 403 -8.53 -11.60 5.19
C PHE A 403 -8.62 -10.09 4.89
N SER A 404 -8.11 -9.25 5.79
CA SER A 404 -8.04 -7.78 5.62
C SER A 404 -9.38 -7.11 5.28
N THR A 405 -10.51 -7.68 5.72
CA THR A 405 -11.84 -7.23 5.26
C THR A 405 -12.13 -5.79 5.67
N VAL A 406 -12.73 -5.04 4.74
CA VAL A 406 -12.97 -3.61 4.90
C VAL A 406 -14.38 -3.20 4.47
N PHE A 407 -15.04 -2.41 5.32
CA PHE A 407 -16.22 -1.63 4.90
C PHE A 407 -15.73 -0.36 4.19
N LYS A 408 -16.05 -0.22 2.90
CA LYS A 408 -15.62 0.90 2.04
C LYS A 408 -16.50 2.15 2.18
N GLY A 409 -17.60 2.05 2.94
CA GLY A 409 -18.67 3.04 3.05
C GLY A 409 -19.98 2.50 2.48
N GLY A 410 -21.10 2.97 3.04
CA GLY A 410 -22.42 2.39 2.73
C GLY A 410 -22.47 0.89 3.05
N SER A 411 -22.97 0.11 2.09
CA SER A 411 -23.09 -1.35 2.12
C SER A 411 -21.94 -2.10 1.41
N SER A 412 -20.94 -1.41 0.84
CA SER A 412 -19.88 -2.05 0.03
C SER A 412 -18.69 -2.57 0.85
N MET A 413 -18.21 -3.77 0.48
CA MET A 413 -17.14 -4.49 1.16
C MET A 413 -16.10 -5.10 0.20
N GLU A 414 -14.89 -5.29 0.72
CA GLU A 414 -13.74 -5.87 0.03
C GLU A 414 -12.87 -6.67 1.01
N SER A 415 -12.20 -7.72 0.52
CA SER A 415 -11.37 -8.63 1.30
C SER A 415 -10.24 -9.20 0.42
N ASP A 416 -9.21 -9.76 1.05
CA ASP A 416 -8.11 -10.48 0.39
C ASP A 416 -8.59 -11.82 -0.19
N SER A 417 -9.16 -11.75 -1.40
CA SER A 417 -9.67 -12.93 -2.11
C SER A 417 -8.60 -14.01 -2.36
N ARG A 418 -7.31 -13.66 -2.43
CA ARG A 418 -6.21 -14.62 -2.56
C ARG A 418 -6.09 -15.45 -1.29
N LYS A 419 -5.91 -14.80 -0.13
CA LYS A 419 -5.84 -15.52 1.16
C LYS A 419 -7.09 -16.35 1.44
N ILE A 420 -8.28 -15.84 1.09
CA ILE A 420 -9.53 -16.59 1.26
C ILE A 420 -9.49 -17.92 0.51
N TYR A 421 -8.96 -17.94 -0.72
CA TYR A 421 -8.79 -19.17 -1.48
C TYR A 421 -7.62 -20.03 -0.99
N GLU A 422 -6.52 -19.45 -0.50
CA GLU A 422 -5.42 -20.18 0.15
C GLU A 422 -5.90 -20.92 1.43
N TYR A 423 -6.90 -20.39 2.14
CA TYR A 423 -7.57 -21.09 3.25
C TYR A 423 -8.63 -22.09 2.76
N ALA A 424 -9.38 -21.80 1.70
CA ALA A 424 -10.33 -22.74 1.10
C ALA A 424 -9.63 -24.02 0.60
N ALA A 425 -8.41 -23.89 0.06
CA ALA A 425 -7.56 -25.00 -0.39
C ALA A 425 -7.01 -25.89 0.73
N LYS A 426 -7.18 -25.52 2.01
CA LYS A 426 -6.87 -26.40 3.16
C LYS A 426 -7.88 -27.54 3.33
N VAL A 427 -9.01 -27.49 2.63
CA VAL A 427 -9.98 -28.58 2.56
C VAL A 427 -9.49 -29.63 1.53
N PRO A 428 -9.28 -30.91 1.90
CA PRO A 428 -8.76 -31.92 0.98
C PRO A 428 -9.65 -32.11 -0.26
N GLY A 429 -9.02 -32.14 -1.43
CA GLY A 429 -9.69 -32.15 -2.73
C GLY A 429 -10.05 -30.76 -3.26
N MET A 430 -9.74 -29.67 -2.54
CA MET A 430 -9.93 -28.28 -2.97
C MET A 430 -8.59 -27.60 -3.35
N GLU A 431 -7.55 -28.38 -3.61
CA GLU A 431 -6.24 -27.86 -3.98
C GLU A 431 -6.33 -27.05 -5.28
N ASP A 432 -5.65 -25.90 -5.33
CA ASP A 432 -5.59 -25.10 -6.55
C ASP A 432 -4.73 -25.81 -7.61
N THR A 433 -5.32 -26.04 -8.78
CA THR A 433 -4.63 -26.65 -9.93
C THR A 433 -4.09 -25.62 -10.91
N TYR A 434 -4.05 -24.33 -10.54
CA TYR A 434 -3.50 -23.25 -11.37
C TYR A 434 -2.02 -23.02 -11.08
N THR A 435 -1.23 -22.90 -12.14
CA THR A 435 0.16 -22.41 -12.04
C THR A 435 0.16 -20.89 -12.13
N TYR A 436 0.37 -20.22 -11.00
CA TYR A 436 0.56 -18.78 -10.96
C TYR A 436 1.84 -18.35 -11.71
N ASP A 437 1.78 -17.20 -12.36
CA ASP A 437 2.97 -16.40 -12.67
C ASP A 437 3.15 -15.38 -11.54
N ASP A 438 4.22 -15.52 -10.75
CA ASP A 438 4.53 -14.63 -9.63
C ASP A 438 4.82 -13.18 -10.06
N ASN A 439 4.98 -12.93 -11.36
CA ASN A 439 5.12 -11.58 -11.94
C ASN A 439 3.77 -10.95 -12.33
N SER A 440 2.65 -11.68 -12.21
CA SER A 440 1.32 -11.17 -12.58
C SER A 440 0.81 -10.14 -11.57
N SER A 441 0.52 -8.92 -12.06
CA SER A 441 -0.19 -7.90 -11.30
C SER A 441 -1.71 -8.15 -11.19
N THR A 442 -2.23 -9.22 -11.80
CA THR A 442 -3.64 -9.60 -11.73
C THR A 442 -3.81 -10.98 -11.10
N PHE A 443 -4.66 -11.05 -10.07
CA PHE A 443 -5.02 -12.31 -9.41
C PHE A 443 -5.96 -13.13 -10.30
N SER A 444 -5.53 -14.34 -10.68
CA SER A 444 -6.41 -15.37 -11.22
C SER A 444 -7.01 -16.18 -10.07
N PRO A 445 -8.33 -16.45 -10.07
CA PRO A 445 -8.94 -17.32 -9.05
C PRO A 445 -8.45 -18.77 -9.22
N PRO A 446 -8.51 -19.57 -8.14
CA PRO A 446 -8.05 -20.95 -8.17
C PRO A 446 -8.86 -21.81 -9.13
N ARG A 447 -8.20 -22.81 -9.72
CA ARG A 447 -8.76 -23.77 -10.67
C ARG A 447 -9.11 -25.09 -9.99
N GLY A 448 -9.52 -26.08 -10.80
CA GLY A 448 -9.92 -27.39 -10.29
C GLY A 448 -11.25 -27.32 -9.56
N LYS A 449 -11.36 -27.99 -8.41
CA LYS A 449 -12.65 -28.18 -7.74
C LYS A 449 -13.26 -26.86 -7.23
N LEU A 450 -12.41 -25.88 -6.87
CA LEU A 450 -12.84 -24.56 -6.42
C LEU A 450 -13.63 -23.78 -7.50
N GLU A 451 -13.49 -24.08 -8.80
CA GLU A 451 -14.23 -23.40 -9.91
C GLU A 451 -15.76 -23.45 -9.78
N ASN A 452 -16.33 -24.31 -8.93
CA ASN A 452 -17.77 -24.36 -8.65
C ASN A 452 -18.13 -24.23 -7.17
N VAL A 453 -17.16 -23.94 -6.29
CA VAL A 453 -17.37 -23.73 -4.86
C VAL A 453 -17.72 -22.28 -4.57
N MET A 454 -18.62 -22.09 -3.59
CA MET A 454 -18.87 -20.79 -2.98
C MET A 454 -18.21 -20.73 -1.59
N VAL A 455 -17.48 -19.65 -1.33
CA VAL A 455 -17.09 -19.28 0.03
C VAL A 455 -18.14 -18.33 0.60
N ILE A 456 -18.59 -18.59 1.83
CA ILE A 456 -19.32 -17.62 2.65
C ILE A 456 -18.32 -17.08 3.67
N LEU A 457 -17.88 -15.84 3.47
CA LEU A 457 -17.01 -15.13 4.40
C LEU A 457 -17.89 -14.42 5.44
N MET A 458 -18.01 -15.02 6.61
CA MET A 458 -18.64 -14.37 7.75
C MET A 458 -17.72 -13.24 8.24
N VAL A 459 -18.28 -12.06 8.47
CA VAL A 459 -17.52 -10.93 9.01
C VAL A 459 -17.99 -10.65 10.44
N ASN A 460 -17.07 -10.69 11.41
CA ASN A 460 -17.34 -10.52 12.84
C ASN A 460 -17.64 -9.06 13.23
N GLN A 461 -18.64 -8.45 12.59
CA GLN A 461 -19.02 -7.08 12.82
C GLN A 461 -20.54 -6.95 12.71
N ASP A 462 -21.18 -6.57 13.82
CA ASP A 462 -22.58 -6.19 13.80
C ASP A 462 -22.73 -4.86 13.04
N ARG A 463 -23.08 -4.98 11.75
CA ARG A 463 -23.28 -3.88 10.81
C ARG A 463 -23.96 -4.42 9.55
N TYR A 464 -24.96 -3.71 9.03
CA TYR A 464 -25.52 -4.01 7.72
C TYR A 464 -24.57 -3.55 6.60
N ALA A 465 -24.13 -4.52 5.80
CA ALA A 465 -23.45 -4.39 4.51
C ALA A 465 -23.43 -5.79 3.86
N GLY A 466 -22.87 -5.89 2.66
CA GLY A 466 -22.67 -7.16 1.96
C GLY A 466 -22.15 -6.91 0.55
N THR A 467 -21.33 -7.84 0.04
CA THR A 467 -20.87 -7.82 -1.35
C THR A 467 -20.44 -9.21 -1.78
N CYS A 468 -21.08 -9.77 -2.80
CA CYS A 468 -20.65 -11.01 -3.43
C CYS A 468 -19.66 -10.73 -4.57
N TRP A 469 -18.50 -11.38 -4.52
CA TRP A 469 -17.55 -11.43 -5.62
C TRP A 469 -17.82 -12.70 -6.43
N SER A 470 -17.90 -12.60 -7.76
CA SER A 470 -18.24 -13.72 -8.65
C SER A 470 -17.37 -13.73 -9.90
N TRP A 471 -16.82 -14.90 -10.24
CA TRP A 471 -15.92 -15.08 -11.38
C TRP A 471 -16.58 -15.78 -12.56
N SER A 472 -16.19 -15.43 -13.79
CA SER A 472 -16.73 -16.05 -15.02
C SER A 472 -16.45 -17.54 -15.17
N THR A 473 -15.44 -18.05 -14.45
CA THR A 473 -15.10 -19.48 -14.34
C THR A 473 -16.05 -20.24 -13.39
N GLY A 474 -16.63 -19.56 -12.39
CA GLY A 474 -17.78 -20.04 -11.64
C GLY A 474 -17.69 -19.98 -10.11
N GLN A 475 -16.53 -19.60 -9.56
CA GLN A 475 -16.26 -19.35 -8.15
C GLN A 475 -17.10 -18.17 -7.63
N ALA A 476 -17.37 -18.15 -6.33
CA ALA A 476 -17.89 -16.96 -5.64
C ALA A 476 -17.37 -16.82 -4.20
N ILE A 477 -17.26 -15.58 -3.71
CA ILE A 477 -17.07 -15.24 -2.29
C ILE A 477 -18.21 -14.29 -1.89
N ALA A 478 -19.09 -14.73 -1.00
CA ALA A 478 -20.13 -13.89 -0.41
C ALA A 478 -19.61 -13.29 0.90
N ILE A 479 -19.35 -11.98 0.94
CA ILE A 479 -18.91 -11.26 2.13
C ILE A 479 -20.13 -10.86 2.96
N CYS A 480 -20.31 -11.49 4.12
CA CYS A 480 -21.54 -11.49 4.90
C CYS A 480 -21.31 -11.11 6.38
N PRO A 481 -21.48 -9.83 6.77
CA PRO A 481 -21.47 -9.40 8.16
C PRO A 481 -22.56 -10.05 9.02
N VAL A 482 -22.18 -10.45 10.24
CA VAL A 482 -23.10 -11.01 11.25
C VAL A 482 -23.91 -9.89 11.92
N SER A 483 -24.74 -9.21 11.11
CA SER A 483 -25.65 -8.15 11.53
C SER A 483 -26.78 -8.68 12.41
N THR A 484 -26.88 -8.15 13.63
CA THR A 484 -27.94 -8.46 14.60
C THR A 484 -29.17 -7.57 14.46
N SER A 485 -29.11 -6.58 13.55
CA SER A 485 -30.11 -5.55 13.28
C SER A 485 -31.55 -6.10 13.22
N THR A 486 -32.44 -5.58 14.07
CA THR A 486 -33.86 -5.99 14.11
C THR A 486 -34.72 -5.41 12.98
N SER A 487 -34.15 -4.54 12.13
CA SER A 487 -34.84 -3.96 10.98
C SER A 487 -35.05 -4.99 9.86
N ALA A 488 -36.15 -4.84 9.11
CA ALA A 488 -36.48 -5.71 8.00
C ALA A 488 -35.49 -5.50 6.84
N GLY A 489 -34.81 -6.58 6.41
CA GLY A 489 -33.86 -6.55 5.29
C GLY A 489 -32.40 -6.45 5.68
N THR A 490 -32.09 -6.18 6.96
CA THR A 490 -30.73 -5.76 7.37
C THR A 490 -30.00 -6.70 8.32
N ASN A 491 -30.62 -7.79 8.78
CA ASN A 491 -29.96 -8.82 9.60
C ASN A 491 -29.14 -9.81 8.76
N TYR A 492 -28.29 -10.59 9.44
CA TYR A 492 -27.44 -11.63 8.86
C TYR A 492 -28.17 -12.62 7.96
N ARG A 493 -29.42 -13.01 8.29
CA ARG A 493 -30.23 -13.91 7.44
C ARG A 493 -30.59 -13.25 6.10
N ASN A 494 -30.94 -11.96 6.12
CA ASN A 494 -31.23 -11.21 4.91
C ASN A 494 -29.97 -11.05 4.04
N ILE A 495 -28.80 -10.81 4.64
CA ILE A 495 -27.51 -10.71 3.93
C ILE A 495 -27.12 -12.06 3.31
N ILE A 496 -27.12 -13.15 4.08
CA ILE A 496 -26.79 -14.51 3.59
C ILE A 496 -27.70 -14.92 2.42
N ASN A 497 -28.99 -14.61 2.47
CA ASN A 497 -29.91 -14.95 1.39
C ASN A 497 -29.62 -14.14 0.11
N HIS A 498 -29.30 -12.85 0.21
CA HIS A 498 -29.01 -12.02 -0.96
C HIS A 498 -27.64 -12.35 -1.57
N GLU A 499 -26.57 -12.30 -0.75
CA GLU A 499 -25.18 -12.46 -1.21
C GLU A 499 -24.85 -13.90 -1.57
N ALA A 500 -24.99 -14.82 -0.61
CA ALA A 500 -24.62 -16.23 -0.81
C ALA A 500 -25.73 -17.01 -1.53
N GLY A 501 -26.98 -16.81 -1.11
CA GLY A 501 -28.15 -17.43 -1.73
C GLY A 501 -28.42 -16.92 -3.14
N GLY A 502 -28.44 -15.60 -3.34
CA GLY A 502 -28.76 -14.94 -4.60
C GLY A 502 -27.58 -14.88 -5.56
N HIS A 503 -26.57 -14.06 -5.29
CA HIS A 503 -25.45 -13.90 -6.21
C HIS A 503 -24.55 -15.14 -6.27
N GLY A 504 -23.96 -15.58 -5.16
CA GLY A 504 -22.90 -16.59 -5.15
C GLY A 504 -23.34 -17.98 -5.62
N PHE A 505 -24.38 -18.54 -5.00
CA PHE A 505 -24.94 -19.82 -5.46
C PHE A 505 -26.00 -19.62 -6.57
N GLY A 506 -26.96 -18.73 -6.38
CA GLY A 506 -28.06 -18.54 -7.34
C GLY A 506 -27.63 -17.96 -8.70
N ARG A 507 -26.47 -17.31 -8.77
CA ARG A 507 -25.97 -16.57 -9.94
C ARG A 507 -26.93 -15.49 -10.43
N LEU A 508 -27.66 -14.88 -9.49
CA LEU A 508 -28.71 -13.89 -9.77
C LEU A 508 -28.17 -12.50 -10.00
N ALA A 509 -28.89 -11.74 -10.82
CA ALA A 509 -28.77 -10.29 -10.94
C ALA A 509 -29.55 -9.58 -9.83
N ASP A 510 -29.23 -8.31 -9.59
CA ASP A 510 -30.10 -7.44 -8.81
C ASP A 510 -31.38 -7.05 -9.56
N GLU A 511 -32.47 -6.96 -8.82
CA GLU A 511 -33.82 -6.63 -9.30
C GLU A 511 -34.34 -5.30 -8.75
N TYR A 512 -33.59 -4.66 -7.85
CA TYR A 512 -33.83 -3.30 -7.37
C TYR A 512 -33.36 -2.22 -8.37
N VAL A 513 -33.84 -1.01 -8.14
CA VAL A 513 -33.42 0.22 -8.85
C VAL A 513 -32.56 1.04 -7.88
N THR A 514 -31.39 1.50 -8.32
CA THR A 514 -30.54 2.37 -7.47
C THR A 514 -31.07 3.79 -7.44
N THR A 515 -30.89 4.50 -6.32
CA THR A 515 -31.21 5.94 -6.22
C THR A 515 -30.52 6.76 -7.32
N ALA A 516 -29.31 6.37 -7.73
CA ALA A 516 -28.54 7.01 -8.78
C ALA A 516 -29.14 6.83 -10.18
N ASN A 517 -29.85 5.73 -10.46
CA ASN A 517 -30.43 5.40 -11.76
C ASN A 517 -31.96 5.29 -11.77
N LYS A 518 -32.61 5.81 -10.74
CA LYS A 518 -34.05 6.05 -10.72
C LYS A 518 -34.45 6.94 -11.90
N ASP A 519 -35.57 6.59 -12.53
CA ASP A 519 -36.16 7.25 -13.69
C ASP A 519 -35.25 7.27 -14.94
N LYS A 520 -34.23 6.38 -15.00
CA LYS A 520 -33.33 6.19 -16.16
C LYS A 520 -33.53 4.84 -16.85
N THR A 521 -33.28 4.85 -18.15
CA THR A 521 -33.15 3.65 -18.99
C THR A 521 -31.74 3.06 -18.92
N ILE A 522 -31.61 1.74 -18.96
CA ILE A 522 -30.32 1.03 -19.03
C ILE A 522 -29.52 1.44 -20.29
N PRO A 523 -28.25 1.87 -20.15
CA PRO A 523 -27.41 2.26 -21.29
C PRO A 523 -26.87 1.03 -22.03
N GLU A 524 -26.48 1.23 -23.30
CA GLU A 524 -26.06 0.12 -24.18
C GLU A 524 -24.82 -0.65 -23.69
N ALA A 525 -23.93 0.03 -22.95
CA ALA A 525 -22.81 -0.60 -22.27
C ALA A 525 -23.28 -1.65 -21.24
N ASP A 526 -24.30 -1.33 -20.45
CA ASP A 526 -24.79 -2.22 -19.40
C ASP A 526 -25.72 -3.31 -19.92
N LYS A 527 -26.42 -3.07 -21.03
CA LYS A 527 -27.03 -4.16 -21.82
C LYS A 527 -25.97 -5.14 -22.32
N THR A 528 -24.85 -4.62 -22.84
CA THR A 528 -23.72 -5.44 -23.31
C THR A 528 -23.08 -6.22 -22.17
N ASN A 529 -22.93 -5.61 -20.98
CA ASN A 529 -22.47 -6.28 -19.77
C ASN A 529 -23.43 -7.40 -19.34
N LEU A 530 -24.73 -7.13 -19.27
CA LEU A 530 -25.77 -8.12 -18.94
C LEU A 530 -25.76 -9.30 -19.92
N ILE A 531 -25.77 -9.03 -21.23
CA ILE A 531 -25.68 -10.07 -22.28
C ILE A 531 -24.39 -10.89 -22.14
N THR A 532 -23.28 -10.27 -21.75
CA THR A 532 -21.99 -10.96 -21.53
C THR A 532 -22.07 -11.90 -20.34
N TRP A 533 -22.62 -11.48 -19.20
CA TRP A 533 -22.77 -12.34 -18.03
C TRP A 533 -23.84 -13.43 -18.22
N GLN A 534 -24.90 -13.16 -18.98
CA GLN A 534 -25.86 -14.18 -19.41
C GLN A 534 -25.20 -15.28 -20.27
N LYS A 535 -24.20 -14.95 -21.10
CA LYS A 535 -23.38 -15.93 -21.85
C LYS A 535 -22.43 -16.75 -20.95
N TYR A 536 -22.21 -16.34 -19.70
CA TYR A 536 -21.55 -17.16 -18.68
C TYR A 536 -22.55 -17.94 -17.81
N GLY A 537 -23.85 -17.92 -18.12
CA GLY A 537 -24.87 -18.63 -17.34
C GLY A 537 -25.21 -17.97 -16.00
N LEU A 538 -25.03 -16.65 -15.91
CA LEU A 538 -25.53 -15.82 -14.82
C LEU A 538 -26.82 -15.11 -15.24
N TYR A 539 -27.44 -14.41 -14.29
CA TYR A 539 -28.54 -13.47 -14.48
C TYR A 539 -29.76 -14.08 -15.21
N PRO A 540 -30.32 -15.20 -14.70
CA PRO A 540 -31.52 -15.84 -15.25
C PRO A 540 -32.81 -15.06 -14.95
N ASN A 541 -32.74 -14.13 -13.99
CA ASN A 541 -33.85 -13.44 -13.34
C ASN A 541 -34.07 -12.00 -13.84
N VAL A 542 -33.32 -11.56 -14.86
CA VAL A 542 -33.56 -10.30 -15.57
C VAL A 542 -33.40 -10.48 -17.08
N ASP A 543 -34.11 -9.67 -17.87
CA ASP A 543 -34.08 -9.73 -19.33
C ASP A 543 -34.26 -8.35 -19.98
N LEU A 544 -33.88 -8.23 -21.26
CA LEU A 544 -33.96 -7.01 -22.07
C LEU A 544 -35.19 -6.96 -23.00
N THR A 545 -36.18 -7.81 -22.74
CA THR A 545 -37.47 -7.84 -23.45
C THR A 545 -38.62 -8.02 -22.46
N SER A 546 -39.79 -7.47 -22.80
CA SER A 546 -41.07 -7.71 -22.11
C SER A 546 -41.96 -8.74 -22.82
N ASP A 547 -41.58 -9.18 -24.02
CA ASP A 547 -42.37 -10.13 -24.81
C ASP A 547 -42.32 -11.54 -24.19
N MET A 548 -43.46 -11.97 -23.64
CA MET A 548 -43.62 -13.28 -23.01
C MET A 548 -43.43 -14.47 -23.96
N LEU A 549 -43.26 -14.28 -25.29
CA LEU A 549 -42.90 -15.32 -26.25
C LEU A 549 -41.39 -15.46 -26.47
N THR A 550 -40.59 -14.43 -26.15
CA THR A 550 -39.13 -14.43 -26.30
C THR A 550 -38.37 -14.40 -24.97
N ILE A 551 -38.96 -13.83 -23.92
CA ILE A 551 -38.34 -13.67 -22.58
C ILE A 551 -37.81 -14.98 -21.99
N ARG A 552 -36.69 -14.89 -21.25
CA ARG A 552 -35.92 -16.05 -20.72
C ARG A 552 -36.73 -17.03 -19.87
N TRP A 553 -37.81 -16.59 -19.24
CA TRP A 553 -38.69 -17.40 -18.38
C TRP A 553 -40.09 -17.70 -18.96
N LYS A 554 -40.26 -17.55 -20.28
CA LYS A 554 -41.54 -17.79 -20.98
C LYS A 554 -42.22 -19.14 -20.72
N HIS A 555 -41.47 -20.18 -20.38
CA HIS A 555 -41.98 -21.52 -20.07
C HIS A 555 -42.81 -21.60 -18.78
N PHE A 556 -42.76 -20.57 -17.93
CA PHE A 556 -43.69 -20.37 -16.81
C PHE A 556 -45.04 -19.76 -17.22
N SER A 557 -45.15 -19.16 -18.42
CA SER A 557 -46.37 -18.51 -18.88
C SER A 557 -47.54 -19.50 -18.93
N GLY A 558 -48.65 -19.17 -18.29
CA GLY A 558 -49.82 -20.04 -18.19
C GLY A 558 -49.67 -21.29 -17.31
N ARG A 559 -48.55 -21.49 -16.60
CA ARG A 559 -48.37 -22.65 -15.71
C ARG A 559 -49.09 -22.46 -14.36
N GLU A 560 -49.75 -23.52 -13.91
CA GLU A 560 -50.50 -23.52 -12.65
C GLU A 560 -49.61 -23.23 -11.43
N GLY A 561 -50.04 -22.27 -10.60
CA GLY A 561 -49.30 -21.78 -9.43
C GLY A 561 -48.34 -20.61 -9.71
N TYR A 562 -48.04 -20.30 -10.99
CA TYR A 562 -47.05 -19.28 -11.38
C TYR A 562 -47.67 -17.99 -11.93
N SER A 563 -48.92 -17.68 -11.57
CA SER A 563 -49.63 -16.45 -11.99
C SER A 563 -49.01 -15.14 -11.49
N ALA A 564 -48.00 -15.21 -10.60
CA ALA A 564 -47.18 -14.07 -10.21
C ALA A 564 -46.08 -13.73 -11.24
N VAL A 565 -45.73 -14.67 -12.13
CA VAL A 565 -44.66 -14.52 -13.12
C VAL A 565 -45.15 -13.76 -14.34
N GLY A 566 -44.47 -12.67 -14.68
CA GLY A 566 -44.75 -11.82 -15.84
C GLY A 566 -43.47 -11.13 -16.33
N ALA A 567 -43.61 -9.92 -16.89
CA ALA A 567 -42.49 -9.05 -17.24
C ALA A 567 -42.68 -7.68 -16.59
N PHE A 568 -42.09 -7.46 -15.42
CA PHE A 568 -42.21 -6.21 -14.67
C PHE A 568 -40.97 -5.34 -14.94
N GLU A 569 -41.18 -4.12 -15.44
CA GLU A 569 -40.06 -3.23 -15.78
C GLU A 569 -39.33 -2.73 -14.52
N GLY A 570 -38.05 -2.42 -14.71
CA GLY A 570 -37.13 -2.00 -13.67
C GLY A 570 -36.42 -3.20 -13.03
N GLY A 571 -35.11 -3.07 -12.85
CA GLY A 571 -34.20 -4.13 -12.40
C GLY A 571 -32.80 -3.83 -12.89
N TYR A 572 -31.81 -4.66 -12.52
CA TYR A 572 -30.40 -4.46 -12.87
C TYR A 572 -29.97 -2.99 -12.69
N TYR A 573 -30.31 -2.41 -11.53
CA TYR A 573 -30.07 -1.02 -11.12
C TYR A 573 -30.91 0.08 -11.79
N TYR A 574 -31.61 -0.15 -12.91
CA TYR A 574 -32.31 0.85 -13.75
C TYR A 574 -33.84 0.79 -13.66
N THR A 575 -34.52 1.90 -13.98
CA THR A 575 -36.00 1.95 -14.01
C THR A 575 -36.59 1.43 -15.32
N TYR A 576 -35.93 1.65 -16.46
CA TYR A 576 -36.48 1.32 -17.78
C TYR A 576 -35.54 0.47 -18.65
N GLY A 577 -36.11 -0.29 -19.58
CA GLY A 577 -35.39 -1.08 -20.59
C GLY A 577 -34.82 -2.42 -20.12
N VAL A 578 -35.21 -2.86 -18.93
CA VAL A 578 -34.86 -4.17 -18.35
C VAL A 578 -36.02 -4.64 -17.46
N TRP A 579 -36.34 -5.93 -17.50
CA TRP A 579 -37.48 -6.54 -16.84
C TRP A 579 -37.07 -7.64 -15.86
N LYS A 580 -37.90 -7.87 -14.84
CA LYS A 580 -37.79 -8.96 -13.85
C LYS A 580 -39.08 -9.79 -13.82
N PRO A 581 -39.03 -11.08 -13.38
CA PRO A 581 -40.17 -12.00 -13.48
C PRO A 581 -41.29 -11.73 -12.48
N GLU A 582 -40.99 -11.17 -11.31
CA GLU A 582 -41.97 -10.91 -10.24
C GLU A 582 -41.77 -9.49 -9.68
N THR A 583 -42.81 -8.92 -9.05
CA THR A 583 -42.74 -7.56 -8.47
C THR A 583 -41.86 -7.45 -7.21
N SER A 584 -41.35 -8.56 -6.70
CA SER A 584 -40.61 -8.66 -5.44
C SER A 584 -39.83 -9.97 -5.37
N SER A 585 -38.62 -9.91 -4.82
CA SER A 585 -37.80 -11.07 -4.49
C SER A 585 -36.70 -10.68 -3.51
N CYS A 586 -35.89 -11.66 -3.09
CA CYS A 586 -34.64 -11.43 -2.35
C CYS A 586 -33.71 -10.43 -3.04
N MET A 587 -33.72 -10.37 -4.39
CA MET A 587 -32.90 -9.46 -5.18
C MET A 587 -33.53 -8.05 -5.33
N VAL A 588 -34.71 -7.82 -4.72
CA VAL A 588 -35.34 -6.49 -4.63
C VAL A 588 -35.27 -5.94 -3.20
N PHE A 589 -35.60 -6.74 -2.19
CA PHE A 589 -35.81 -6.29 -0.80
C PHE A 589 -35.15 -7.19 0.27
N ASN A 590 -34.23 -8.07 -0.12
CA ASN A 590 -33.60 -9.09 0.73
C ASN A 590 -34.61 -10.06 1.40
N GLU A 591 -35.86 -10.16 0.91
CA GLU A 591 -36.89 -11.03 1.50
C GLU A 591 -36.51 -12.53 1.39
N PRO A 592 -36.98 -13.42 2.31
CA PRO A 592 -36.68 -14.85 2.27
C PRO A 592 -37.53 -15.58 1.22
N TYR A 593 -37.42 -15.16 -0.04
CA TYR A 593 -38.09 -15.71 -1.21
C TYR A 593 -37.35 -15.29 -2.48
N TYR A 594 -36.94 -16.25 -3.32
CA TYR A 594 -36.52 -15.97 -4.69
C TYR A 594 -37.69 -16.26 -5.65
N ASN A 595 -37.80 -15.48 -6.72
CA ASN A 595 -38.81 -15.68 -7.77
C ASN A 595 -38.60 -16.98 -8.57
N ALA A 596 -39.60 -17.39 -9.35
CA ALA A 596 -39.61 -18.71 -9.98
C ALA A 596 -38.38 -19.02 -10.88
N PRO A 597 -37.91 -18.11 -11.77
CA PRO A 597 -36.71 -18.37 -12.58
C PRO A 597 -35.42 -18.45 -11.75
N SER A 598 -35.37 -17.74 -10.62
CA SER A 598 -34.26 -17.84 -9.67
C SER A 598 -34.23 -19.22 -9.01
N ARG A 599 -35.38 -19.70 -8.50
CA ARG A 599 -35.51 -21.05 -7.94
C ARG A 599 -35.18 -22.13 -8.97
N GLU A 600 -35.59 -21.94 -10.22
CA GLU A 600 -35.27 -22.84 -11.33
C GLU A 600 -33.74 -22.95 -11.54
N ASN A 601 -33.03 -21.83 -11.64
CA ASN A 601 -31.58 -21.82 -11.86
C ASN A 601 -30.82 -22.45 -10.69
N MET A 602 -31.26 -22.21 -9.45
CA MET A 602 -30.73 -22.86 -8.26
C MET A 602 -30.90 -24.37 -8.32
N VAL A 603 -32.10 -24.88 -8.64
CA VAL A 603 -32.34 -26.32 -8.78
C VAL A 603 -31.51 -26.92 -9.92
N LYS A 604 -31.44 -26.25 -11.08
CA LYS A 604 -30.56 -26.63 -12.20
C LYS A 604 -29.12 -26.82 -11.73
N ARG A 605 -28.54 -25.84 -11.03
CA ARG A 605 -27.17 -25.98 -10.48
C ARG A 605 -27.08 -27.17 -9.54
N ILE A 606 -27.97 -27.25 -8.54
CA ILE A 606 -27.93 -28.28 -7.49
C ILE A 606 -27.88 -29.70 -8.08
N ILE A 607 -28.79 -30.02 -9.01
CA ILE A 607 -28.91 -31.40 -9.51
C ILE A 607 -27.92 -31.74 -10.62
N ARG A 608 -27.44 -30.75 -11.39
CA ARG A 608 -26.34 -30.96 -12.35
C ARG A 608 -25.03 -31.25 -11.64
N THR A 609 -24.70 -30.49 -10.58
CA THR A 609 -23.60 -30.84 -9.67
C THR A 609 -23.81 -32.23 -9.09
N ALA A 610 -25.01 -32.54 -8.57
CA ALA A 610 -25.31 -33.83 -7.94
C ALA A 610 -25.07 -35.05 -8.82
N ALA A 611 -25.25 -34.91 -10.14
CA ALA A 611 -25.01 -35.96 -11.14
C ALA A 611 -23.57 -35.96 -11.70
N GLY A 612 -22.75 -34.95 -11.40
CA GLY A 612 -21.41 -34.79 -11.96
C GLY A 612 -21.39 -34.32 -13.42
N VAL A 613 -22.46 -33.66 -13.89
CA VAL A 613 -22.52 -33.10 -15.25
C VAL A 613 -22.22 -31.60 -15.24
N ARG A 614 -21.99 -31.02 -16.43
CA ARG A 614 -21.73 -29.58 -16.57
C ARG A 614 -22.89 -28.76 -16.00
N VAL A 615 -22.62 -27.99 -14.96
CA VAL A 615 -23.57 -27.10 -14.27
C VAL A 615 -24.20 -26.07 -15.21
N ASN A 616 -23.40 -25.57 -16.15
CA ASN A 616 -23.74 -24.47 -17.05
C ASN A 616 -24.21 -24.95 -18.43
N GLU A 617 -25.25 -24.29 -18.96
CA GLU A 617 -25.70 -24.48 -20.35
C GLU A 617 -24.75 -23.80 -21.36
N TYR A 618 -23.90 -22.87 -20.92
CA TYR A 618 -22.91 -22.22 -21.78
C TYR A 618 -21.51 -22.84 -21.67
N VAL A 619 -20.81 -22.91 -22.81
CA VAL A 619 -19.37 -23.25 -22.93
C VAL A 619 -18.70 -22.14 -23.73
N SER A 620 -17.69 -21.48 -23.17
CA SER A 620 -16.97 -20.35 -23.82
C SER A 620 -17.90 -19.26 -24.41
N GLY A 621 -19.04 -19.01 -23.76
CA GLY A 621 -20.04 -18.05 -24.22
C GLY A 621 -21.10 -18.57 -25.20
N ILE A 622 -21.02 -19.84 -25.60
CA ILE A 622 -21.92 -20.48 -26.58
C ILE A 622 -22.90 -21.41 -25.85
N LEU A 623 -24.20 -21.23 -26.08
CA LEU A 623 -25.24 -22.12 -25.55
C LEU A 623 -25.07 -23.51 -26.15
N THR A 624 -24.82 -24.49 -25.29
CA THR A 624 -24.41 -25.85 -25.64
C THR A 624 -25.26 -26.85 -24.86
N PRO A 625 -25.95 -27.81 -25.50
CA PRO A 625 -26.69 -28.85 -24.79
C PRO A 625 -25.83 -29.59 -23.75
N ILE A 626 -26.42 -29.96 -22.62
CA ILE A 626 -25.79 -30.79 -21.60
C ILE A 626 -26.16 -32.25 -21.90
N PRO A 627 -25.20 -33.12 -22.26
CA PRO A 627 -25.49 -34.53 -22.49
C PRO A 627 -26.03 -35.18 -21.20
N ASN A 628 -27.15 -35.89 -21.32
CA ASN A 628 -27.83 -36.56 -20.19
C ASN A 628 -28.12 -35.62 -19.00
N ASP A 629 -28.56 -34.39 -19.28
CA ASP A 629 -28.95 -33.42 -18.25
C ASP A 629 -29.99 -34.02 -17.27
N PRO A 630 -29.71 -34.12 -15.96
CA PRO A 630 -30.66 -34.62 -14.97
C PRO A 630 -31.84 -33.66 -14.72
N TYR A 631 -31.80 -32.45 -15.28
CA TYR A 631 -32.85 -31.46 -15.16
C TYR A 631 -34.00 -31.68 -16.16
N SER A 632 -35.23 -31.69 -15.65
CA SER A 632 -36.44 -31.48 -16.45
C SER A 632 -37.32 -30.42 -15.78
N PHE A 633 -37.97 -29.59 -16.60
CA PHE A 633 -38.84 -28.52 -16.10
C PHE A 633 -40.09 -29.06 -15.41
N ASP A 634 -40.72 -30.11 -15.94
CA ASP A 634 -41.91 -30.68 -15.27
C ASP A 634 -41.55 -31.37 -13.94
N THR A 635 -40.33 -31.91 -13.80
CA THR A 635 -39.79 -32.36 -12.50
C THR A 635 -39.54 -31.20 -11.53
N PHE A 636 -39.10 -30.03 -12.02
CA PHE A 636 -39.02 -28.82 -11.19
C PHE A 636 -40.43 -28.34 -10.76
N ILE A 637 -41.38 -28.25 -11.70
CA ILE A 637 -42.78 -27.83 -11.43
C ILE A 637 -43.49 -28.75 -10.43
N ALA A 638 -43.15 -30.04 -10.40
CA ALA A 638 -43.66 -31.00 -9.42
C ALA A 638 -43.03 -30.85 -8.02
N ASN A 639 -41.77 -30.41 -7.92
CA ASN A 639 -41.02 -30.32 -6.67
C ASN A 639 -40.90 -28.90 -6.08
N ASP A 640 -41.23 -27.84 -6.83
CA ASP A 640 -41.26 -26.47 -6.30
C ASP A 640 -42.45 -26.26 -5.36
N VAL A 641 -42.19 -26.39 -4.06
CA VAL A 641 -43.17 -26.23 -2.98
C VAL A 641 -43.51 -24.77 -2.68
N GLN A 642 -42.78 -23.79 -3.22
CA GLN A 642 -43.00 -22.36 -2.96
C GLN A 642 -43.19 -21.58 -4.27
N LYS A 643 -44.18 -22.00 -5.06
CA LYS A 643 -44.50 -21.47 -6.40
C LYS A 643 -44.69 -19.94 -6.43
N SER A 644 -45.14 -19.35 -5.33
CA SER A 644 -45.31 -17.90 -5.15
C SER A 644 -44.92 -17.45 -3.72
N ARG A 645 -44.86 -16.12 -3.49
CA ARG A 645 -44.54 -15.52 -2.19
C ARG A 645 -45.42 -16.07 -1.06
N SER A 646 -44.80 -16.51 0.02
CA SER A 646 -45.52 -16.94 1.23
C SER A 646 -46.15 -15.74 1.95
N GLY A 647 -47.14 -15.98 2.82
CA GLY A 647 -47.73 -14.93 3.65
C GLY A 647 -46.69 -14.16 4.48
N ALA A 648 -45.65 -14.85 4.98
CA ALA A 648 -44.54 -14.24 5.70
C ALA A 648 -43.67 -13.34 4.80
N ALA A 649 -43.38 -13.74 3.56
CA ALA A 649 -42.66 -12.91 2.59
C ALA A 649 -43.48 -11.65 2.22
N MET A 650 -44.78 -11.82 1.92
CA MET A 650 -45.68 -10.69 1.63
C MET A 650 -45.84 -9.71 2.81
N LEU A 651 -45.81 -10.19 4.06
CA LEU A 651 -45.79 -9.32 5.25
C LEU A 651 -44.44 -8.63 5.42
N PHE A 652 -43.33 -9.34 5.22
CA PHE A 652 -41.98 -8.78 5.27
C PHE A 652 -41.80 -7.64 4.24
N THR A 653 -42.19 -7.86 2.98
CA THR A 653 -42.12 -6.83 1.92
C THR A 653 -43.02 -5.62 2.19
N LYS A 654 -44.07 -5.75 3.03
CA LYS A 654 -44.85 -4.61 3.54
C LYS A 654 -44.20 -3.88 4.72
N SER A 655 -43.28 -4.53 5.45
CA SER A 655 -42.50 -3.91 6.54
C SER A 655 -41.22 -3.23 6.05
N VAL A 656 -40.75 -3.57 4.85
CA VAL A 656 -39.71 -2.81 4.14
C VAL A 656 -40.36 -1.57 3.50
N ASN A 657 -39.93 -0.38 3.90
CA ASN A 657 -40.32 0.86 3.22
C ASN A 657 -39.46 1.06 1.97
N PRO A 658 -40.00 0.97 0.74
CA PRO A 658 -39.22 1.03 -0.50
C PRO A 658 -38.58 2.40 -0.76
N PHE A 659 -38.98 3.45 -0.03
CA PHE A 659 -38.35 4.79 -0.13
C PHE A 659 -37.16 4.98 0.81
N THR A 660 -36.98 4.12 1.82
CA THR A 660 -35.89 4.21 2.81
C THR A 660 -35.09 2.92 2.96
N PHE A 661 -35.42 1.88 2.19
CA PHE A 661 -34.62 0.67 2.09
C PHE A 661 -33.30 0.98 1.37
N VAL A 662 -32.19 0.64 2.01
CA VAL A 662 -30.86 0.72 1.42
C VAL A 662 -30.50 -0.69 0.92
N PRO A 663 -30.34 -0.92 -0.39
CA PRO A 663 -29.92 -2.22 -0.90
C PRO A 663 -28.49 -2.56 -0.48
N LEU A 664 -28.13 -3.83 -0.63
CA LEU A 664 -26.75 -4.29 -0.54
C LEU A 664 -25.94 -3.77 -1.74
N ALA A 665 -24.62 -3.96 -1.73
CA ALA A 665 -23.79 -3.42 -2.79
C ALA A 665 -23.81 -4.35 -4.02
N PRO A 666 -23.88 -3.81 -5.26
CA PRO A 666 -23.80 -4.62 -6.48
C PRO A 666 -22.61 -5.59 -6.48
N PRO A 667 -22.78 -6.83 -6.98
CA PRO A 667 -21.74 -7.84 -6.95
C PRO A 667 -20.51 -7.45 -7.77
N VAL A 668 -19.33 -7.85 -7.30
CA VAL A 668 -18.05 -7.61 -7.97
C VAL A 668 -17.81 -8.71 -9.01
N MET A 669 -17.87 -8.34 -10.28
CA MET A 669 -17.93 -9.27 -11.40
C MET A 669 -16.59 -9.40 -12.14
N LEU A 670 -15.90 -10.52 -11.94
CA LEU A 670 -14.51 -10.72 -12.35
C LEU A 670 -14.41 -11.68 -13.54
N LYS A 671 -14.16 -11.13 -14.73
CA LYS A 671 -13.97 -11.93 -15.94
C LYS A 671 -12.55 -12.47 -16.01
N VAL A 672 -12.41 -13.79 -15.86
CA VAL A 672 -11.19 -14.54 -16.17
C VAL A 672 -11.12 -14.73 -17.68
N ASN A 673 -10.00 -14.34 -18.29
CA ASN A 673 -9.67 -14.75 -19.65
C ASN A 673 -8.95 -16.12 -19.57
N ASN A 674 -9.24 -16.99 -20.53
CA ASN A 674 -8.50 -18.25 -20.72
C ASN A 674 -7.34 -18.06 -21.70
#